data_AF-T1CCV5-F1
#
_entry.id   AF-T1CCV5-F1
#
_cell.length_a   1.000
_cell.length_b   1.000
_cell.length_c   1.000
_cell.angle_alpha   90.00
_cell.angle_beta   90.00
_cell.angle_gamma   90.00
#
_symmetry.space_group_name_H-M   'P 1'
#
loop_
_entity.id
_entity.type
_entity.pdbx_description
1 polymer ?
#
loop_
_entity_poly.entity_id
_entity_poly.type
_entity_poly.pdbx_seq_one_letter_code
_entity_poly.pdbx_strand_id
1 'polypeptide(L)'
;MLIAAAGSLSNGGSIMGGAGGGGPVNFVGGGGGAGVATGAYAITVDNQSSASIAGGNGANCDNACRNGIQAGTGGNGLVSEDDLTLTNAGTLQGGNGGNGLFVTDAGGVGGDGAQLTAATSASNSGSLLGGNGGSGGSGAVGSQYNGGNGGAGGAGLWLLNTTFTNDGTITGGNGGAGGAAGSGHSAGANGAGGEGVIGTGGSTVIDSGTISGGMSGGGSPVQADAVLFSGGGNTLELQAGAVIHGNVVSTSGTTAGGDTLALGGSTSPGSSFNLGDVVATLPGTYTGTQYVGFANFLKEGSSTWTLTGTGNAGQNWMITGGTLVGDAGSLLGNVTFNTAAGAATPDVIFNQSANGTFAGLISGNGNLLLNAASGDVGQLILTADNSYSGTTTIDAGELQVGNGGSTGSLGSGSITDNGMLAFDLGSGSSTTVLGGIGGSGSLLQIGAGTTILDGANTFTGGTTVGAGTLEVGDASHSGASLAGNVAVDAGGTLRGHGTIGGNALIDSGGILAPGGSIGTLTVAGNLTAAQGSMLDYSFGAPAASNPFSNFGTGDSVSVGGNLSLNGATLNVTDAGGMGAGLYNLFTYGGSLTETNGGISLGTTPTGSTLSIQNLTSQKQINLIDSTGLTLDFWNANGQATSTQLGGGSGTWSNTNAAWTDANADVTLAMQPLPGFAIFGGTPGTVTVDDSAGAVTTTGMQFASSGYTLTGGTLTLDGNGGAAPIIRVGDGNSASASWTATIDNVLAGSAGLDKTDYGTLILGAATPIAAAPRSVAACCRSAATPAWARSAAG
;
A
#
# COMPACT_ATOMS: atom_id res chain seq x y z
N MET A 1 -44.94 -44.64 18.31
CA MET A 1 -43.68 -44.09 18.82
C MET A 1 -42.73 -45.24 19.03
N LEU A 2 -41.70 -45.35 18.20
CA LEU A 2 -40.59 -46.27 18.43
C LEU A 2 -39.54 -45.50 19.26
N ILE A 3 -39.29 -45.95 20.49
CA ILE A 3 -38.20 -45.43 21.32
C ILE A 3 -37.01 -46.36 21.10
N ALA A 4 -36.00 -45.89 20.38
CA ALA A 4 -34.74 -46.62 20.29
C ALA A 4 -33.97 -46.43 21.61
N ALA A 5 -33.56 -47.53 22.24
CA ALA A 5 -32.53 -47.52 23.28
C ALA A 5 -31.17 -47.77 22.60
N ALA A 6 -30.08 -47.23 23.16
CA ALA A 6 -28.70 -47.24 22.64
C ALA A 6 -28.40 -48.25 21.50
N GLY A 7 -28.05 -47.77 20.30
CA GLY A 7 -27.76 -48.63 19.14
C GLY A 7 -27.98 -47.93 17.77
N SER A 8 -28.13 -48.73 16.71
CA SER A 8 -28.42 -48.24 15.34
C SER A 8 -29.81 -48.69 14.84
N LEU A 9 -30.51 -47.77 14.18
CA LEU A 9 -31.75 -47.99 13.44
C LEU A 9 -31.46 -47.79 11.94
N SER A 10 -31.40 -48.88 11.18
CA SER A 10 -31.38 -48.82 9.71
C SER A 10 -32.78 -49.16 9.18
N ASN A 11 -33.43 -48.18 8.55
CA ASN A 11 -34.78 -48.29 8.02
C ASN A 11 -34.76 -48.47 6.50
N GLY A 12 -35.25 -49.62 6.03
CA GLY A 12 -35.53 -49.89 4.62
C GLY A 12 -37.02 -49.85 4.24
N GLY A 13 -37.91 -49.47 5.18
CA GLY A 13 -39.37 -49.52 5.01
C GLY A 13 -40.08 -48.26 5.53
N SER A 14 -41.32 -48.41 6.02
CA SER A 14 -42.12 -47.28 6.53
C SER A 14 -42.31 -47.36 8.05
N ILE A 15 -41.94 -46.29 8.76
CA ILE A 15 -42.21 -46.07 10.18
C ILE A 15 -43.22 -44.93 10.31
N MET A 16 -44.30 -45.14 11.06
CA MET A 16 -45.33 -44.13 11.29
C MET A 16 -45.62 -43.93 12.78
N GLY A 17 -45.74 -42.67 13.19
CA GLY A 17 -46.23 -42.27 14.51
C GLY A 17 -47.71 -42.61 14.69
N GLY A 18 -48.14 -42.77 15.95
CA GLY A 18 -49.56 -43.02 16.24
C GLY A 18 -50.40 -41.79 15.95
N ALA A 19 -51.55 -41.93 15.30
CA ALA A 19 -52.47 -40.81 15.10
C ALA A 19 -53.06 -40.34 16.45
N GLY A 20 -53.40 -39.05 16.53
CA GLY A 20 -54.06 -38.47 17.69
C GLY A 20 -55.42 -39.09 17.98
N GLY A 21 -55.70 -39.39 19.24
CA GLY A 21 -57.02 -39.86 19.70
C GLY A 21 -58.02 -38.70 19.86
N GLY A 22 -59.30 -38.94 19.53
CA GLY A 22 -60.37 -38.00 19.86
C GLY A 22 -60.53 -37.87 21.38
N GLY A 23 -60.47 -36.65 21.92
CA GLY A 23 -60.61 -36.40 23.35
C GLY A 23 -62.07 -36.43 23.82
N PRO A 24 -62.35 -36.70 25.11
CA PRO A 24 -63.66 -36.46 25.68
C PRO A 24 -63.98 -34.95 25.70
N VAL A 25 -65.28 -34.65 25.60
CA VAL A 25 -65.93 -33.32 25.49
C VAL A 25 -65.18 -32.16 26.18
N ASN A 26 -64.99 -31.04 25.45
CA ASN A 26 -64.36 -29.77 25.85
C ASN A 26 -62.81 -29.69 25.92
N PHE A 27 -62.06 -30.55 25.23
CA PHE A 27 -60.59 -30.44 25.17
C PHE A 27 -60.05 -30.45 23.73
N VAL A 28 -58.82 -29.94 23.56
CA VAL A 28 -58.03 -29.98 22.30
C VAL A 28 -58.00 -31.41 21.75
N GLY A 29 -58.08 -31.58 20.43
CA GLY A 29 -57.91 -32.89 19.78
C GLY A 29 -56.56 -33.52 20.15
N GLY A 30 -56.50 -34.84 20.35
CA GLY A 30 -55.23 -35.50 20.69
C GLY A 30 -54.15 -35.26 19.62
N GLY A 31 -52.92 -35.00 20.06
CA GLY A 31 -51.77 -34.83 19.16
C GLY A 31 -51.32 -36.15 18.55
N GLY A 32 -50.76 -36.10 17.35
CA GLY A 32 -50.06 -37.22 16.74
C GLY A 32 -48.76 -37.53 17.47
N GLY A 33 -48.43 -38.82 17.63
CA GLY A 33 -47.15 -39.26 18.18
C GLY A 33 -46.02 -39.13 17.15
N ALA A 34 -44.79 -38.95 17.61
CA ALA A 34 -43.63 -38.93 16.72
C ALA A 34 -43.43 -40.28 16.00
N GLY A 35 -42.88 -40.24 14.78
CA GLY A 35 -42.47 -41.42 14.03
C GLY A 35 -41.36 -42.16 14.76
N VAL A 36 -40.23 -41.48 14.94
CA VAL A 36 -39.09 -41.90 15.76
C VAL A 36 -38.78 -40.84 16.80
N ALA A 37 -38.55 -41.27 18.04
CA ALA A 37 -38.01 -40.43 19.10
C ALA A 37 -36.81 -41.14 19.72
N THR A 38 -35.67 -40.47 19.78
CA THR A 38 -34.48 -41.01 20.44
C THR A 38 -34.49 -40.64 21.92
N GLY A 39 -34.17 -41.61 22.78
CA GLY A 39 -34.03 -41.37 24.22
C GLY A 39 -32.62 -40.88 24.60
N ALA A 40 -32.30 -40.93 25.90
CA ALA A 40 -31.09 -40.35 26.49
C ALA A 40 -29.74 -41.04 26.17
N TYR A 41 -29.62 -41.67 24.99
CA TYR A 41 -28.44 -42.44 24.59
C TYR A 41 -28.08 -42.15 23.15
N ALA A 42 -26.77 -42.23 22.84
CA ALA A 42 -26.26 -42.09 21.49
C ALA A 42 -26.91 -43.12 20.53
N ILE A 43 -27.55 -42.63 19.46
CA ILE A 43 -28.26 -43.45 18.46
C ILE A 43 -27.83 -43.06 17.04
N THR A 44 -27.70 -44.05 16.17
CA THR A 44 -27.52 -43.83 14.71
C THR A 44 -28.83 -44.15 13.99
N VAL A 45 -29.36 -43.21 13.21
CA VAL A 45 -30.53 -43.41 12.33
C VAL A 45 -30.08 -43.32 10.87
N ASP A 46 -30.28 -44.40 10.13
CA ASP A 46 -30.01 -44.52 8.69
C ASP A 46 -31.33 -44.80 7.97
N ASN A 47 -31.89 -43.79 7.30
CA ASN A 47 -33.13 -43.90 6.52
C ASN A 47 -32.80 -44.02 5.03
N GLN A 48 -32.97 -45.23 4.48
CA GLN A 48 -32.54 -45.56 3.12
C GLN A 48 -33.42 -44.90 2.05
N SER A 49 -32.95 -44.86 0.80
CA SER A 49 -33.54 -44.05 -0.30
C SER A 49 -35.02 -44.30 -0.62
N SER A 50 -35.53 -45.51 -0.38
CA SER A 50 -36.95 -45.86 -0.57
C SER A 50 -37.76 -45.89 0.73
N ALA A 51 -37.15 -45.51 1.85
CA ALA A 51 -37.72 -45.65 3.18
C ALA A 51 -38.38 -44.34 3.64
N SER A 52 -39.40 -44.46 4.50
CA SER A 52 -40.14 -43.31 5.03
C SER A 52 -40.29 -43.36 6.54
N ILE A 53 -40.08 -42.23 7.21
CA ILE A 53 -40.37 -42.04 8.63
C ILE A 53 -41.33 -40.86 8.73
N ALA A 54 -42.54 -41.10 9.22
CA ALA A 54 -43.59 -40.09 9.30
C ALA A 54 -44.14 -39.93 10.73
N GLY A 55 -44.39 -38.70 11.14
CA GLY A 55 -45.14 -38.40 12.34
C GLY A 55 -46.62 -38.76 12.19
N GLY A 56 -47.28 -39.05 13.31
CA GLY A 56 -48.72 -39.32 13.31
C GLY A 56 -49.52 -38.05 13.01
N ASN A 57 -50.64 -38.16 12.28
CA ASN A 57 -51.53 -37.03 12.07
C ASN A 57 -52.24 -36.64 13.39
N GLY A 58 -52.52 -35.35 13.57
CA GLY A 58 -53.34 -34.85 14.66
C GLY A 58 -54.81 -35.26 14.50
N ALA A 59 -55.52 -35.35 15.62
CA ALA A 59 -56.96 -35.66 15.60
C ALA A 59 -57.76 -34.50 15.01
N ASN A 60 -58.66 -34.79 14.08
CA ASN A 60 -59.69 -33.83 13.67
C ASN A 60 -60.58 -33.49 14.89
N CYS A 61 -61.10 -32.27 14.94
CA CYS A 61 -62.16 -31.93 15.88
C CYS A 61 -63.41 -32.77 15.57
N ASP A 62 -64.00 -33.43 16.57
CA ASP A 62 -65.30 -34.09 16.46
C ASP A 62 -66.40 -33.23 17.13
N ASN A 63 -67.63 -33.74 17.24
CA ASN A 63 -68.80 -33.03 17.83
C ASN A 63 -68.58 -32.54 19.28
N ALA A 64 -67.48 -32.96 19.92
CA ALA A 64 -67.12 -32.67 21.30
C ALA A 64 -66.24 -31.41 21.46
N CYS A 65 -65.71 -30.86 20.36
CA CYS A 65 -64.98 -29.58 20.32
C CYS A 65 -65.96 -28.49 19.85
N ARG A 66 -66.49 -27.68 20.78
CA ARG A 66 -67.27 -26.49 20.43
C ARG A 66 -66.62 -25.26 21.05
N ASN A 67 -66.74 -24.10 20.37
CA ASN A 67 -66.27 -22.78 20.80
C ASN A 67 -64.76 -22.54 20.65
N GLY A 68 -64.22 -22.61 19.42
CA GLY A 68 -62.90 -22.05 19.12
C GLY A 68 -61.71 -22.86 19.63
N ILE A 69 -61.86 -24.18 19.74
CA ILE A 69 -60.78 -25.11 20.16
C ILE A 69 -59.94 -25.49 18.92
N GLN A 70 -58.63 -25.62 19.11
CA GLN A 70 -57.70 -26.07 18.07
C GLN A 70 -57.78 -27.60 17.88
N ALA A 71 -57.81 -28.07 16.63
CA ALA A 71 -57.67 -29.48 16.31
C ALA A 71 -56.25 -30.00 16.69
N GLY A 72 -56.09 -31.31 16.80
CA GLY A 72 -54.85 -31.91 17.28
C GLY A 72 -53.65 -31.58 16.39
N THR A 73 -52.48 -31.39 17.00
CA THR A 73 -51.23 -31.15 16.25
C THR A 73 -50.73 -32.45 15.61
N GLY A 74 -50.05 -32.33 14.47
CA GLY A 74 -49.27 -33.42 13.91
C GLY A 74 -48.08 -33.77 14.80
N GLY A 75 -47.67 -35.02 14.82
CA GLY A 75 -46.43 -35.47 15.45
C GLY A 75 -45.23 -35.21 14.55
N ASN A 76 -44.04 -35.08 15.12
CA ASN A 76 -42.81 -34.90 14.35
C ASN A 76 -42.40 -36.22 13.66
N GLY A 77 -41.72 -36.14 12.51
CA GLY A 77 -41.16 -37.33 11.86
C GLY A 77 -40.08 -37.98 12.71
N LEU A 78 -39.06 -37.19 13.05
CA LEU A 78 -37.96 -37.55 13.94
C LEU A 78 -37.77 -36.51 15.03
N VAL A 79 -37.60 -36.95 16.27
CA VAL A 79 -37.20 -36.10 17.40
C VAL A 79 -35.94 -36.66 18.02
N SER A 80 -34.93 -35.80 18.20
CA SER A 80 -33.76 -36.08 18.99
C SER A 80 -33.85 -35.40 20.34
N GLU A 81 -33.63 -36.14 21.43
CA GLU A 81 -33.50 -35.57 22.78
C GLU A 81 -32.05 -35.53 23.28
N ASP A 82 -31.15 -36.33 22.69
CA ASP A 82 -29.71 -36.44 23.02
C ASP A 82 -28.88 -36.78 21.75
N ASP A 83 -27.60 -37.18 21.92
CA ASP A 83 -26.63 -37.51 20.85
C ASP A 83 -27.23 -38.37 19.71
N LEU A 84 -27.32 -37.79 18.51
CA LEU A 84 -27.80 -38.48 17.31
C LEU A 84 -26.81 -38.38 16.15
N THR A 85 -26.61 -39.49 15.46
CA THR A 85 -26.05 -39.52 14.10
C THR A 85 -27.16 -39.84 13.10
N LEU A 86 -27.45 -38.94 12.16
CA LEU A 86 -28.51 -39.09 11.16
C LEU A 86 -27.93 -39.16 9.73
N THR A 87 -28.38 -40.15 8.97
CA THR A 87 -28.24 -40.20 7.51
C THR A 87 -29.62 -40.42 6.89
N ASN A 88 -30.13 -39.45 6.14
CA ASN A 88 -31.41 -39.56 5.44
C ASN A 88 -31.23 -39.53 3.92
N ALA A 89 -31.46 -40.68 3.27
CA ALA A 89 -31.60 -40.78 1.82
C ALA A 89 -33.08 -40.90 1.39
N GLY A 90 -33.97 -41.27 2.31
CA GLY A 90 -35.42 -41.43 2.07
C GLY A 90 -36.26 -40.20 2.43
N THR A 91 -37.51 -40.42 2.85
CA THR A 91 -38.41 -39.35 3.29
C THR A 91 -38.58 -39.31 4.81
N LEU A 92 -38.34 -38.16 5.42
CA LEU A 92 -38.70 -37.85 6.81
C LEU A 92 -39.77 -36.77 6.79
N GLN A 93 -40.93 -37.06 7.38
CA GLN A 93 -42.10 -36.19 7.28
C GLN A 93 -42.79 -35.98 8.63
N GLY A 94 -43.14 -34.72 8.93
CA GLY A 94 -44.04 -34.40 10.02
C GLY A 94 -45.48 -34.81 9.71
N GLY A 95 -46.22 -35.25 10.72
CA GLY A 95 -47.64 -35.54 10.60
C GLY A 95 -48.44 -34.27 10.31
N ASN A 96 -49.55 -34.40 9.59
CA ASN A 96 -50.42 -33.24 9.34
C ASN A 96 -51.21 -32.87 10.60
N GLY A 97 -51.53 -31.60 10.75
CA GLY A 97 -52.48 -31.13 11.75
C GLY A 97 -53.89 -31.63 11.46
N GLY A 98 -54.67 -31.84 12.52
CA GLY A 98 -56.08 -32.21 12.41
C GLY A 98 -56.92 -31.08 11.83
N ASN A 99 -58.00 -31.40 11.11
CA ASN A 99 -58.93 -30.41 10.58
C ASN A 99 -59.94 -29.97 11.65
N GLY A 100 -60.28 -28.69 11.66
CA GLY A 100 -61.45 -28.17 12.36
C GLY A 100 -62.73 -28.64 11.65
N LEU A 101 -63.76 -29.01 12.42
CA LEU A 101 -65.01 -29.55 11.88
C LEU A 101 -66.17 -28.55 11.97
N PHE A 102 -66.25 -27.73 13.03
CA PHE A 102 -67.32 -26.75 13.21
C PHE A 102 -66.87 -25.31 13.01
N VAL A 103 -67.84 -24.42 12.80
CA VAL A 103 -67.62 -22.98 12.60
C VAL A 103 -66.86 -22.42 13.79
N THR A 104 -65.80 -21.65 13.55
CA THR A 104 -64.79 -21.13 14.50
C THR A 104 -63.66 -22.07 14.94
N ASP A 105 -63.70 -23.38 14.67
CA ASP A 105 -62.63 -24.30 15.09
C ASP A 105 -61.36 -24.09 14.26
N ALA A 106 -60.22 -23.90 14.94
CA ALA A 106 -58.95 -23.74 14.27
C ALA A 106 -58.36 -25.10 13.86
N GLY A 107 -57.71 -25.13 12.69
CA GLY A 107 -56.91 -26.27 12.28
C GLY A 107 -55.70 -26.50 13.18
N GLY A 108 -55.30 -27.77 13.31
CA GLY A 108 -54.11 -28.17 14.06
C GLY A 108 -52.84 -27.77 13.33
N VAL A 109 -51.76 -27.55 14.07
CA VAL A 109 -50.43 -27.30 13.49
C VAL A 109 -49.85 -28.61 12.94
N GLY A 110 -49.16 -28.57 11.81
CA GLY A 110 -48.38 -29.71 11.32
C GLY A 110 -47.15 -29.99 12.19
N GLY A 111 -46.73 -31.25 12.27
CA GLY A 111 -45.48 -31.61 12.96
C GLY A 111 -44.25 -31.28 12.12
N ASP A 112 -43.08 -31.22 12.74
CA ASP A 112 -41.83 -30.98 12.02
C ASP A 112 -41.34 -32.25 11.32
N GLY A 113 -40.62 -32.10 10.20
CA GLY A 113 -39.97 -33.22 9.52
C GLY A 113 -38.95 -33.90 10.44
N ALA A 114 -38.02 -33.11 10.97
CA ALA A 114 -37.09 -33.52 12.01
C ALA A 114 -36.79 -32.38 13.00
N GLN A 115 -36.68 -32.73 14.28
CA GLN A 115 -36.26 -31.83 15.35
C GLN A 115 -35.00 -32.38 16.02
N LEU A 116 -33.87 -31.70 15.86
CA LEU A 116 -32.56 -32.16 16.31
C LEU A 116 -31.99 -31.18 17.35
N THR A 117 -31.88 -31.59 18.61
CA THR A 117 -31.41 -30.73 19.72
C THR A 117 -29.96 -30.94 20.14
N ALA A 118 -29.36 -32.07 19.76
CA ALA A 118 -28.03 -32.51 20.19
C ALA A 118 -27.39 -33.50 19.20
N ALA A 119 -27.59 -33.34 17.89
CA ALA A 119 -27.03 -34.29 16.93
C ALA A 119 -25.52 -34.06 16.73
N THR A 120 -24.75 -35.15 16.78
CA THR A 120 -23.29 -35.15 16.58
C THR A 120 -22.90 -35.10 15.11
N SER A 121 -23.75 -35.64 14.23
CA SER A 121 -23.67 -35.48 12.77
C SER A 121 -25.02 -35.77 12.12
N ALA A 122 -25.45 -34.95 11.16
CA ALA A 122 -26.72 -35.15 10.48
C ALA A 122 -26.62 -34.78 8.99
N SER A 123 -27.11 -35.66 8.11
CA SER A 123 -27.08 -35.45 6.67
C SER A 123 -28.39 -35.84 5.98
N ASN A 124 -28.73 -35.14 4.91
CA ASN A 124 -29.90 -35.40 4.08
C ASN A 124 -29.61 -35.30 2.58
N SER A 125 -29.67 -36.45 1.90
CA SER A 125 -29.72 -36.60 0.44
C SER A 125 -31.13 -36.93 -0.09
N GLY A 126 -32.07 -37.18 0.82
CA GLY A 126 -33.47 -37.47 0.52
C GLY A 126 -34.38 -36.25 0.65
N SER A 127 -35.49 -36.41 1.36
CA SER A 127 -36.47 -35.36 1.59
C SER A 127 -36.83 -35.21 3.06
N LEU A 128 -36.75 -33.99 3.58
CA LEU A 128 -37.28 -33.56 4.87
C LEU A 128 -38.52 -32.68 4.63
N LEU A 129 -39.67 -33.09 5.16
CA LEU A 129 -40.95 -32.43 4.91
C LEU A 129 -41.64 -32.06 6.23
N GLY A 130 -41.96 -30.80 6.41
CA GLY A 130 -42.89 -30.39 7.45
C GLY A 130 -44.30 -30.92 7.16
N GLY A 131 -45.02 -31.25 8.22
CA GLY A 131 -46.43 -31.63 8.13
C GLY A 131 -47.29 -30.43 7.76
N ASN A 132 -48.35 -30.64 6.96
CA ASN A 132 -49.25 -29.54 6.63
C ASN A 132 -50.13 -29.17 7.82
N GLY A 133 -50.50 -27.90 7.92
CA GLY A 133 -51.51 -27.44 8.84
C GLY A 133 -52.90 -27.96 8.46
N GLY A 134 -53.73 -28.24 9.47
CA GLY A 134 -55.11 -28.64 9.27
C GLY A 134 -55.98 -27.48 8.79
N SER A 135 -57.04 -27.79 8.03
CA SER A 135 -58.00 -26.77 7.59
C SER A 135 -58.84 -26.27 8.76
N GLY A 136 -59.22 -25.00 8.74
CA GLY A 136 -60.17 -24.43 9.68
C GLY A 136 -61.60 -24.91 9.40
N GLY A 137 -62.43 -24.97 10.44
CA GLY A 137 -63.81 -25.43 10.33
C GLY A 137 -64.68 -24.46 9.52
N SER A 138 -65.48 -25.00 8.60
CA SER A 138 -66.34 -24.21 7.69
C SER A 138 -67.75 -24.01 8.23
N GLY A 139 -68.31 -22.82 8.00
CA GLY A 139 -69.71 -22.49 8.24
C GLY A 139 -70.68 -23.34 7.42
N ALA A 140 -71.75 -23.86 8.03
CA ALA A 140 -72.90 -24.31 7.24
C ALA A 140 -73.59 -23.10 6.61
N VAL A 141 -74.12 -23.24 5.38
CA VAL A 141 -74.82 -22.16 4.66
C VAL A 141 -75.95 -21.60 5.54
N GLY A 142 -75.80 -20.36 6.04
CA GLY A 142 -76.76 -19.69 6.95
C GLY A 142 -76.33 -19.51 8.42
N SER A 143 -75.11 -19.91 8.82
CA SER A 143 -74.61 -19.72 10.19
C SER A 143 -74.14 -18.27 10.48
N GLN A 144 -74.31 -17.79 11.72
CA GLN A 144 -73.90 -16.44 12.18
C GLN A 144 -72.48 -16.40 12.79
N TYR A 145 -71.51 -17.11 12.20
CA TYR A 145 -70.18 -17.25 12.79
C TYR A 145 -69.08 -17.10 11.74
N ASN A 146 -67.91 -16.60 12.18
CA ASN A 146 -66.69 -16.54 11.37
C ASN A 146 -66.13 -17.95 11.12
N GLY A 147 -65.48 -18.14 9.97
CA GLY A 147 -64.75 -19.38 9.69
C GLY A 147 -63.60 -19.60 10.67
N GLY A 148 -63.27 -20.85 10.97
CA GLY A 148 -62.10 -21.17 11.79
C GLY A 148 -60.79 -20.91 11.06
N ASN A 149 -59.74 -20.52 11.77
CA ASN A 149 -58.43 -20.28 11.15
C ASN A 149 -57.78 -21.60 10.71
N GLY A 150 -57.04 -21.59 9.61
CA GLY A 150 -56.19 -22.72 9.24
C GLY A 150 -55.01 -22.88 10.21
N GLY A 151 -54.57 -24.12 10.43
CA GLY A 151 -53.38 -24.41 11.22
C GLY A 151 -52.10 -24.06 10.46
N ALA A 152 -51.02 -23.74 11.16
CA ALA A 152 -49.72 -23.52 10.53
C ALA A 152 -49.09 -24.84 10.04
N GLY A 153 -48.27 -24.79 9.00
CA GLY A 153 -47.39 -25.91 8.64
C GLY A 153 -46.27 -26.10 9.65
N GLY A 154 -45.79 -27.33 9.80
CA GLY A 154 -44.59 -27.63 10.59
C GLY A 154 -43.31 -27.30 9.83
N ALA A 155 -42.19 -27.16 10.53
CA ALA A 155 -40.90 -26.92 9.89
C ALA A 155 -40.40 -28.16 9.15
N GLY A 156 -39.63 -27.97 8.08
CA GLY A 156 -38.92 -29.08 7.44
C GLY A 156 -37.87 -29.67 8.39
N LEU A 157 -37.09 -28.80 9.01
CA LEU A 157 -36.02 -29.13 9.93
C LEU A 157 -35.92 -28.09 11.04
N TRP A 158 -35.79 -28.53 12.29
CA TRP A 158 -35.48 -27.69 13.44
C TRP A 158 -34.16 -28.14 14.08
N LEU A 159 -33.26 -27.19 14.35
CA LEU A 159 -31.90 -27.43 14.84
C LEU A 159 -31.60 -26.59 16.09
N LEU A 160 -30.93 -27.22 17.05
CA LEU A 160 -30.23 -26.56 18.15
C LEU A 160 -28.81 -27.11 18.25
N ASN A 161 -27.81 -26.22 18.24
CA ASN A 161 -26.38 -26.52 18.40
C ASN A 161 -25.87 -27.68 17.52
N THR A 162 -26.39 -27.80 16.30
CA THR A 162 -26.17 -28.98 15.45
C THR A 162 -25.57 -28.56 14.11
N THR A 163 -24.63 -29.34 13.58
CA THR A 163 -24.20 -29.24 12.18
C THR A 163 -24.99 -30.21 11.31
N PHE A 164 -25.59 -29.70 10.23
CA PHE A 164 -26.45 -30.42 9.31
C PHE A 164 -26.01 -30.20 7.86
N THR A 165 -25.85 -31.26 7.08
CA THR A 165 -25.51 -31.19 5.65
C THR A 165 -26.71 -31.60 4.79
N ASN A 166 -27.06 -30.77 3.81
CA ASN A 166 -28.14 -31.01 2.86
C ASN A 166 -27.61 -31.08 1.42
N ASP A 167 -27.81 -32.21 0.75
CA ASP A 167 -27.69 -32.37 -0.71
C ASP A 167 -29.01 -32.84 -1.35
N GLY A 168 -30.04 -33.05 -0.51
CA GLY A 168 -31.42 -33.36 -0.91
C GLY A 168 -32.36 -32.17 -0.81
N THR A 169 -33.61 -32.43 -0.41
CA THR A 169 -34.66 -31.41 -0.27
C THR A 169 -35.09 -31.23 1.19
N ILE A 170 -35.30 -29.98 1.60
CA ILE A 170 -35.94 -29.60 2.86
C ILE A 170 -37.08 -28.66 2.54
N THR A 171 -38.29 -28.98 3.01
CA THR A 171 -39.47 -28.16 2.73
C THR A 171 -40.35 -28.04 3.96
N GLY A 172 -40.67 -26.81 4.35
CA GLY A 172 -41.67 -26.54 5.37
C GLY A 172 -43.07 -26.97 4.91
N GLY A 173 -43.90 -27.39 5.86
CA GLY A 173 -45.27 -27.81 5.57
C GLY A 173 -46.13 -26.64 5.11
N ASN A 174 -47.15 -26.90 4.29
CA ASN A 174 -48.07 -25.84 3.90
C ASN A 174 -49.03 -25.51 5.05
N GLY A 175 -49.45 -24.26 5.14
CA GLY A 175 -50.53 -23.86 6.03
C GLY A 175 -51.87 -24.47 5.61
N GLY A 176 -52.74 -24.69 6.59
CA GLY A 176 -54.11 -25.12 6.35
C GLY A 176 -54.97 -23.99 5.79
N ALA A 177 -55.96 -24.31 4.96
CA ALA A 177 -56.91 -23.32 4.47
C ALA A 177 -57.78 -22.79 5.63
N GLY A 178 -58.08 -21.48 5.61
CA GLY A 178 -59.08 -20.90 6.49
C GLY A 178 -60.47 -21.45 6.15
N GLY A 179 -61.29 -21.67 7.18
CA GLY A 179 -62.67 -22.14 7.02
C GLY A 179 -63.55 -21.10 6.33
N ALA A 180 -64.52 -21.56 5.53
CA ALA A 180 -65.47 -20.68 4.85
C ALA A 180 -66.38 -19.95 5.86
N ALA A 181 -66.68 -18.68 5.56
CA ALA A 181 -67.55 -17.85 6.39
C ALA A 181 -69.03 -18.22 6.27
N GLY A 182 -69.79 -18.01 7.33
CA GLY A 182 -71.24 -17.89 7.24
C GLY A 182 -71.67 -16.59 6.52
N SER A 183 -72.94 -16.49 6.14
CA SER A 183 -73.49 -15.29 5.50
C SER A 183 -73.31 -14.06 6.40
N GLY A 184 -72.67 -13.00 5.90
CA GLY A 184 -72.42 -11.76 6.63
C GLY A 184 -71.24 -11.79 7.62
N HIS A 185 -70.39 -12.81 7.58
CA HIS A 185 -69.24 -13.01 8.47
C HIS A 185 -67.93 -13.17 7.69
N SER A 186 -66.78 -13.14 8.39
CA SER A 186 -65.46 -13.26 7.78
C SER A 186 -65.01 -14.72 7.67
N ALA A 187 -64.28 -15.05 6.61
CA ALA A 187 -63.60 -16.34 6.50
C ALA A 187 -62.48 -16.40 7.55
N GLY A 188 -62.11 -17.62 7.95
CA GLY A 188 -60.94 -17.81 8.80
C GLY A 188 -59.67 -17.37 8.08
N ALA A 189 -58.67 -16.93 8.83
CA ALA A 189 -57.35 -16.67 8.26
C ALA A 189 -56.73 -17.98 7.77
N ASN A 190 -56.01 -17.93 6.65
CA ASN A 190 -55.19 -19.05 6.20
C ASN A 190 -54.05 -19.26 7.20
N GLY A 191 -53.69 -20.51 7.44
CA GLY A 191 -52.50 -20.84 8.20
C GLY A 191 -51.23 -20.38 7.49
N ALA A 192 -50.22 -20.00 8.26
CA ALA A 192 -48.89 -19.74 7.73
C ALA A 192 -48.27 -21.06 7.21
N GLY A 193 -47.42 -20.96 6.18
CA GLY A 193 -46.50 -22.04 5.86
C GLY A 193 -45.49 -22.23 6.99
N GLY A 194 -44.98 -23.45 7.15
CA GLY A 194 -43.87 -23.72 8.04
C GLY A 194 -42.55 -23.32 7.38
N GLU A 195 -41.55 -23.01 8.19
CA GLU A 195 -40.21 -22.68 7.68
C GLU A 195 -39.52 -23.92 7.11
N GLY A 196 -38.64 -23.73 6.13
CA GLY A 196 -37.79 -24.81 5.63
C GLY A 196 -36.88 -25.33 6.76
N VAL A 197 -36.06 -24.44 7.29
CA VAL A 197 -35.15 -24.70 8.41
C VAL A 197 -35.33 -23.66 9.50
N ILE A 198 -35.38 -24.10 10.76
CA ILE A 198 -35.25 -23.26 11.94
C ILE A 198 -33.96 -23.64 12.66
N GLY A 199 -33.07 -22.68 12.89
CA GLY A 199 -31.80 -22.91 13.59
C GLY A 199 -31.63 -21.99 14.79
N THR A 200 -31.14 -22.54 15.90
CA THR A 200 -30.77 -21.77 17.09
C THR A 200 -29.50 -22.25 17.76
N GLY A 201 -28.87 -21.36 18.52
CA GLY A 201 -27.81 -21.68 19.50
C GLY A 201 -26.42 -21.97 18.91
N GLY A 202 -26.18 -21.67 17.64
CA GLY A 202 -24.90 -22.00 16.99
C GLY A 202 -25.00 -23.22 16.08
N SER A 203 -26.16 -23.40 15.45
CA SER A 203 -26.37 -24.46 14.46
C SER A 203 -25.71 -24.09 13.12
N THR A 204 -25.18 -25.08 12.41
CA THR A 204 -24.58 -24.91 11.08
C THR A 204 -25.38 -25.71 10.06
N VAL A 205 -25.83 -25.06 8.99
CA VAL A 205 -26.51 -25.69 7.85
C VAL A 205 -25.61 -25.54 6.64
N ILE A 206 -25.15 -26.66 6.10
CA ILE A 206 -24.34 -26.74 4.88
C ILE A 206 -25.25 -27.21 3.76
N ASP A 207 -25.57 -26.33 2.81
CA ASP A 207 -26.54 -26.60 1.75
C ASP A 207 -25.88 -26.68 0.37
N SER A 208 -26.15 -27.77 -0.32
CA SER A 208 -25.88 -28.01 -1.75
C SER A 208 -27.13 -28.51 -2.48
N GLY A 209 -28.26 -28.60 -1.78
CA GLY A 209 -29.53 -29.11 -2.26
C GLY A 209 -30.59 -28.01 -2.37
N THR A 210 -31.83 -28.30 -1.99
CA THR A 210 -32.92 -27.32 -2.00
C THR A 210 -33.51 -27.12 -0.62
N ILE A 211 -33.68 -25.87 -0.20
CA ILE A 211 -34.41 -25.48 1.01
C ILE A 211 -35.58 -24.58 0.62
N SER A 212 -36.77 -24.91 1.11
CA SER A 212 -38.00 -24.18 0.76
C SER A 212 -38.89 -23.93 1.98
N GLY A 213 -39.34 -22.68 2.14
CA GLY A 213 -40.44 -22.36 3.02
C GLY A 213 -41.76 -22.91 2.47
N GLY A 214 -42.64 -23.34 3.36
CA GLY A 214 -43.98 -23.80 3.02
C GLY A 214 -44.88 -22.67 2.52
N MET A 215 -45.93 -23.00 1.77
CA MET A 215 -46.90 -22.01 1.31
C MET A 215 -47.98 -21.78 2.37
N SER A 216 -48.46 -20.54 2.49
CA SER A 216 -49.68 -20.25 3.26
C SER A 216 -50.90 -20.99 2.69
N GLY A 217 -51.87 -21.29 3.55
CA GLY A 217 -53.05 -22.07 3.17
C GLY A 217 -53.95 -21.43 2.13
N GLY A 218 -54.84 -22.24 1.53
CA GLY A 218 -55.87 -21.75 0.61
C GLY A 218 -55.36 -21.31 -0.77
N GLY A 219 -54.15 -21.70 -1.17
CA GLY A 219 -53.54 -21.33 -2.45
C GLY A 219 -52.98 -19.90 -2.49
N SER A 220 -52.77 -19.28 -1.32
CA SER A 220 -52.19 -17.95 -1.20
C SER A 220 -50.69 -17.98 -1.54
N PRO A 221 -50.17 -17.00 -2.33
CA PRO A 221 -48.80 -17.00 -2.83
C PRO A 221 -47.76 -16.61 -1.77
N VAL A 222 -48.15 -16.48 -0.50
CA VAL A 222 -47.23 -16.14 0.58
C VAL A 222 -46.43 -17.39 0.95
N GLN A 223 -45.14 -17.35 0.64
CA GLN A 223 -44.16 -18.36 1.03
C GLN A 223 -43.55 -17.97 2.38
N ALA A 224 -43.41 -18.95 3.27
CA ALA A 224 -42.67 -18.80 4.51
C ALA A 224 -41.16 -18.63 4.23
N ASP A 225 -40.38 -18.33 5.26
CA ASP A 225 -38.94 -18.27 5.14
C ASP A 225 -38.37 -19.67 4.85
N ALA A 226 -37.34 -19.70 4.00
CA ALA A 226 -36.59 -20.92 3.76
C ALA A 226 -35.74 -21.26 4.99
N VAL A 227 -35.17 -20.25 5.63
CA VAL A 227 -34.31 -20.40 6.81
C VAL A 227 -34.62 -19.29 7.80
N LEU A 228 -34.85 -19.66 9.06
CA LEU A 228 -35.01 -18.75 10.18
C LEU A 228 -33.98 -19.07 11.28
N PHE A 229 -33.06 -18.14 11.53
CA PHE A 229 -32.05 -18.24 12.58
C PHE A 229 -32.33 -17.31 13.75
N SER A 230 -32.08 -17.82 14.96
CA SER A 230 -32.23 -17.09 16.21
C SER A 230 -31.15 -17.51 17.24
N GLY A 231 -31.00 -16.76 18.32
CA GLY A 231 -30.07 -17.10 19.41
C GLY A 231 -28.58 -16.84 19.12
N GLY A 232 -28.20 -16.53 17.88
CA GLY A 232 -26.83 -16.17 17.49
C GLY A 232 -25.87 -17.33 17.24
N GLY A 233 -24.76 -17.04 16.57
CA GLY A 233 -23.68 -17.99 16.28
C GLY A 233 -24.00 -19.02 15.19
N ASN A 234 -25.17 -18.95 14.56
CA ASN A 234 -25.59 -19.91 13.54
C ASN A 234 -24.87 -19.62 12.21
N THR A 235 -24.68 -20.64 11.39
CA THR A 235 -24.06 -20.52 10.07
C THR A 235 -24.94 -21.15 9.00
N LEU A 236 -25.19 -20.43 7.90
CA LEU A 236 -25.70 -21.00 6.66
C LEU A 236 -24.56 -20.97 5.64
N GLU A 237 -24.01 -22.13 5.30
CA GLU A 237 -23.04 -22.29 4.23
C GLU A 237 -23.74 -22.70 2.94
N LEU A 238 -23.62 -21.87 1.90
CA LEU A 238 -24.07 -22.18 0.55
C LEU A 238 -22.91 -22.84 -0.22
N GLN A 239 -23.18 -23.97 -0.85
CA GLN A 239 -22.28 -24.67 -1.76
C GLN A 239 -22.88 -24.73 -3.17
N ALA A 240 -22.08 -25.18 -4.14
CA ALA A 240 -22.56 -25.35 -5.50
C ALA A 240 -23.77 -26.31 -5.55
N GLY A 241 -24.87 -25.86 -6.16
CA GLY A 241 -26.13 -26.61 -6.24
C GLY A 241 -27.21 -26.13 -5.28
N ALA A 242 -26.87 -25.31 -4.28
CA ALA A 242 -27.83 -24.74 -3.33
C ALA A 242 -28.93 -23.94 -4.04
N VAL A 243 -30.18 -24.23 -3.70
CA VAL A 243 -31.38 -23.54 -4.19
C VAL A 243 -32.27 -23.17 -3.00
N ILE A 244 -32.58 -21.88 -2.87
CA ILE A 244 -33.40 -21.35 -1.79
C ILE A 244 -34.72 -20.81 -2.34
N HIS A 245 -35.84 -21.24 -1.76
CA HIS A 245 -37.18 -20.72 -2.04
C HIS A 245 -37.85 -20.20 -0.75
N GLY A 246 -37.96 -18.89 -0.62
CA GLY A 246 -38.32 -18.18 0.62
C GLY A 246 -37.18 -17.25 1.08
N ASN A 247 -37.39 -16.45 2.12
CA ASN A 247 -36.31 -15.60 2.65
C ASN A 247 -35.36 -16.41 3.55
N VAL A 248 -34.18 -15.83 3.79
CA VAL A 248 -33.21 -16.30 4.76
C VAL A 248 -33.06 -15.22 5.82
N VAL A 249 -33.57 -15.49 7.01
CA VAL A 249 -33.75 -14.49 8.06
C VAL A 249 -32.94 -14.84 9.29
N SER A 250 -32.07 -13.94 9.72
CA SER A 250 -31.51 -13.95 11.07
C SER A 250 -32.18 -12.89 11.93
N THR A 251 -32.68 -13.29 13.10
CA THR A 251 -33.19 -12.37 14.12
C THR A 251 -32.21 -12.17 15.27
N SER A 252 -30.98 -12.67 15.14
CA SER A 252 -30.01 -12.77 16.24
C SER A 252 -29.31 -11.45 16.55
N GLY A 253 -29.25 -10.53 15.59
CA GLY A 253 -28.46 -9.30 15.71
C GLY A 253 -27.00 -9.63 16.02
N THR A 254 -26.46 -9.07 17.10
CA THR A 254 -25.08 -9.32 17.55
C THR A 254 -24.97 -10.40 18.65
N THR A 255 -26.06 -11.09 18.97
CA THR A 255 -26.07 -12.14 20.00
C THR A 255 -25.08 -13.23 19.64
N ALA A 256 -24.22 -13.65 20.57
CA ALA A 256 -23.16 -14.65 20.34
C ALA A 256 -22.24 -14.35 19.14
N GLY A 257 -22.03 -13.07 18.79
CA GLY A 257 -21.25 -12.66 17.61
C GLY A 257 -22.08 -12.55 16.32
N GLY A 258 -23.39 -12.80 16.40
CA GLY A 258 -24.32 -12.80 15.28
C GLY A 258 -24.24 -14.06 14.44
N ASP A 259 -25.12 -14.15 13.44
CA ASP A 259 -25.15 -15.29 12.52
C ASP A 259 -24.27 -15.02 11.28
N THR A 260 -23.79 -16.09 10.67
CA THR A 260 -22.86 -16.10 9.54
C THR A 260 -23.56 -16.59 8.27
N LEU A 261 -23.42 -15.83 7.19
CA LEU A 261 -23.67 -16.32 5.83
C LEU A 261 -22.33 -16.71 5.22
N ALA A 262 -22.15 -17.98 4.91
CA ALA A 262 -20.93 -18.53 4.36
C ALA A 262 -21.11 -18.97 2.90
N LEU A 263 -20.08 -18.71 2.09
CA LEU A 263 -19.94 -19.23 0.73
C LEU A 263 -18.83 -20.27 0.75
N GLY A 264 -19.16 -21.51 0.40
CA GLY A 264 -18.33 -22.66 0.75
C GLY A 264 -18.16 -23.70 -0.34
N GLY A 265 -17.87 -24.93 0.08
CA GLY A 265 -17.70 -26.10 -0.81
C GLY A 265 -16.34 -26.23 -1.51
N SER A 266 -16.16 -27.35 -2.20
CA SER A 266 -14.93 -27.68 -2.94
C SER A 266 -15.06 -27.52 -4.46
N THR A 267 -16.29 -27.48 -4.97
CA THR A 267 -16.62 -27.26 -6.37
C THR A 267 -17.02 -25.81 -6.58
N SER A 268 -16.34 -25.11 -7.49
CA SER A 268 -16.73 -23.74 -7.85
C SER A 268 -18.11 -23.76 -8.52
N PRO A 269 -19.11 -23.05 -7.98
CA PRO A 269 -20.36 -22.87 -8.71
C PRO A 269 -20.06 -22.21 -10.05
N GLY A 270 -20.67 -22.70 -11.13
CA GLY A 270 -20.69 -21.98 -12.41
C GLY A 270 -21.48 -20.67 -12.36
N SER A 271 -22.01 -20.31 -11.18
CA SER A 271 -22.94 -19.21 -10.87
C SER A 271 -22.39 -18.33 -9.75
N SER A 272 -22.78 -17.06 -9.72
CA SER A 272 -22.40 -16.03 -8.73
C SER A 272 -23.35 -15.99 -7.51
N PHE A 273 -22.92 -15.32 -6.44
CA PHE A 273 -23.79 -14.83 -5.37
C PHE A 273 -24.13 -13.35 -5.64
N ASN A 274 -25.42 -13.00 -5.67
CA ASN A 274 -25.86 -11.62 -5.90
C ASN A 274 -26.04 -10.90 -4.57
N LEU A 275 -25.16 -9.94 -4.28
CA LEU A 275 -25.22 -9.14 -3.06
C LEU A 275 -26.46 -8.24 -3.00
N GLY A 276 -27.10 -7.95 -4.14
CA GLY A 276 -28.38 -7.25 -4.16
C GLY A 276 -29.50 -7.99 -3.43
N ASP A 277 -29.33 -9.29 -3.18
CA ASP A 277 -30.27 -10.09 -2.38
C ASP A 277 -30.01 -9.97 -0.87
N VAL A 278 -28.91 -9.34 -0.45
CA VAL A 278 -28.61 -9.06 0.96
C VAL A 278 -29.19 -7.69 1.33
N VAL A 279 -30.27 -7.69 2.11
CA VAL A 279 -31.06 -6.49 2.43
C VAL A 279 -31.08 -6.15 3.91
N ALA A 280 -31.24 -4.86 4.21
CA ALA A 280 -31.32 -4.38 5.59
C ALA A 280 -32.68 -4.69 6.23
N THR A 281 -33.73 -4.68 5.41
CA THR A 281 -35.10 -5.01 5.82
C THR A 281 -35.79 -5.77 4.71
N LEU A 282 -36.59 -6.77 5.06
CA LEU A 282 -37.37 -7.53 4.08
C LEU A 282 -38.37 -6.62 3.36
N PRO A 283 -38.57 -6.80 2.04
CA PRO A 283 -39.64 -6.13 1.32
C PRO A 283 -41.01 -6.60 1.84
N GLY A 284 -42.01 -5.73 1.79
CA GLY A 284 -43.39 -6.07 2.20
C GLY A 284 -44.07 -7.11 1.30
N THR A 285 -43.43 -7.53 0.21
CA THR A 285 -43.88 -8.60 -0.68
C THR A 285 -42.66 -9.38 -1.15
N TYR A 286 -42.75 -10.71 -1.13
CA TYR A 286 -41.70 -11.59 -1.63
C TYR A 286 -41.49 -11.37 -3.13
N THR A 287 -40.26 -11.04 -3.52
CA THR A 287 -39.87 -10.76 -4.92
C THR A 287 -38.77 -11.69 -5.42
N GLY A 288 -38.37 -12.65 -4.59
CA GLY A 288 -37.20 -13.49 -4.74
C GLY A 288 -36.57 -13.72 -3.37
N THR A 289 -35.63 -14.65 -3.28
CA THR A 289 -34.89 -14.94 -2.04
C THR A 289 -34.14 -13.69 -1.59
N GLN A 290 -34.25 -13.37 -0.30
CA GLN A 290 -33.57 -12.25 0.33
C GLN A 290 -32.88 -12.73 1.61
N TYR A 291 -31.70 -12.19 1.90
CA TYR A 291 -30.88 -12.50 3.07
C TYR A 291 -30.87 -11.28 4.00
N VAL A 292 -31.26 -11.45 5.26
CA VAL A 292 -31.38 -10.34 6.21
C VAL A 292 -30.86 -10.70 7.60
N GLY A 293 -30.26 -9.72 8.28
CA GLY A 293 -29.89 -9.83 9.69
C GLY A 293 -28.56 -10.51 10.01
N PHE A 294 -27.82 -10.96 9.00
CA PHE A 294 -26.50 -11.56 9.18
C PHE A 294 -25.45 -10.51 9.60
N ALA A 295 -24.64 -10.88 10.59
CA ALA A 295 -23.56 -10.03 11.09
C ALA A 295 -22.21 -10.34 10.42
N ASN A 296 -22.04 -11.58 9.95
CA ASN A 296 -20.76 -12.09 9.44
C ASN A 296 -20.92 -12.65 8.02
N PHE A 297 -19.93 -12.40 7.18
CA PHE A 297 -19.82 -12.95 5.83
C PHE A 297 -18.51 -13.72 5.71
N LEU A 298 -18.62 -14.99 5.32
CA LEU A 298 -17.49 -15.92 5.31
C LEU A 298 -17.32 -16.54 3.91
N LYS A 299 -16.08 -16.61 3.44
CA LYS A 299 -15.68 -17.46 2.33
C LYS A 299 -14.81 -18.60 2.86
N GLU A 300 -15.25 -19.83 2.67
CA GLU A 300 -14.55 -21.03 3.10
C GLU A 300 -14.53 -22.12 2.01
N GLY A 301 -13.89 -23.25 2.28
CA GLY A 301 -13.71 -24.31 1.29
C GLY A 301 -12.78 -23.92 0.13
N SER A 302 -12.47 -24.86 -0.76
CA SER A 302 -11.52 -24.65 -1.86
C SER A 302 -12.16 -24.04 -3.12
N SER A 303 -13.47 -23.76 -3.11
CA SER A 303 -14.21 -23.23 -4.25
C SER A 303 -13.87 -21.77 -4.58
N THR A 304 -14.22 -21.37 -5.80
CA THR A 304 -14.27 -19.98 -6.24
C THR A 304 -15.71 -19.49 -6.21
N TRP A 305 -15.98 -18.37 -5.53
CA TRP A 305 -17.28 -17.70 -5.56
C TRP A 305 -17.16 -16.29 -6.15
N THR A 306 -18.03 -15.94 -7.08
CA THR A 306 -18.10 -14.60 -7.66
C THR A 306 -19.24 -13.81 -7.04
N LEU A 307 -18.95 -12.65 -6.49
CA LEU A 307 -19.91 -11.66 -6.02
C LEU A 307 -20.39 -10.81 -7.20
N THR A 308 -21.68 -10.55 -7.26
CA THR A 308 -22.33 -9.72 -8.27
C THR A 308 -23.32 -8.76 -7.61
N GLY A 309 -23.71 -7.71 -8.33
CA GLY A 309 -24.59 -6.68 -7.78
C GLY A 309 -23.91 -5.87 -6.67
N THR A 310 -24.68 -5.00 -6.03
CA THR A 310 -24.24 -4.16 -4.92
C THR A 310 -25.05 -4.51 -3.68
N GLY A 311 -24.39 -4.95 -2.61
CA GLY A 311 -25.04 -5.17 -1.33
C GLY A 311 -25.26 -3.89 -0.55
N ASN A 312 -25.72 -4.01 0.70
CA ASN A 312 -25.69 -2.89 1.63
C ASN A 312 -24.23 -2.41 1.86
N ALA A 313 -24.01 -1.15 2.21
CA ALA A 313 -22.64 -0.73 2.55
C ALA A 313 -22.10 -1.51 3.77
N GLY A 314 -20.83 -1.94 3.72
CA GLY A 314 -20.08 -2.44 4.88
C GLY A 314 -20.11 -3.96 5.15
N GLN A 315 -20.37 -4.82 4.17
CA GLN A 315 -20.11 -6.27 4.34
C GLN A 315 -18.61 -6.52 4.47
N ASN A 316 -18.16 -6.90 5.67
CA ASN A 316 -16.80 -7.38 5.90
C ASN A 316 -16.74 -8.88 5.61
N TRP A 317 -15.83 -9.29 4.74
CA TRP A 317 -15.62 -10.69 4.37
C TRP A 317 -14.42 -11.27 5.11
N MET A 318 -14.64 -12.37 5.82
CA MET A 318 -13.56 -13.24 6.28
C MET A 318 -13.33 -14.34 5.23
N ILE A 319 -12.08 -14.56 4.81
CA ILE A 319 -11.72 -15.61 3.87
C ILE A 319 -10.81 -16.62 4.58
N THR A 320 -11.28 -17.85 4.75
CA THR A 320 -10.55 -18.95 5.39
C THR A 320 -10.04 -19.99 4.39
N GLY A 321 -10.54 -19.95 3.14
CA GLY A 321 -10.09 -20.83 2.05
C GLY A 321 -10.67 -20.46 0.68
N GLY A 322 -9.99 -20.93 -0.38
CA GLY A 322 -10.43 -20.77 -1.77
C GLY A 322 -10.34 -19.33 -2.26
N THR A 323 -11.23 -18.96 -3.19
CA THR A 323 -11.17 -17.67 -3.90
C THR A 323 -12.48 -16.91 -3.80
N LEU A 324 -12.44 -15.65 -3.38
CA LEU A 324 -13.56 -14.71 -3.50
C LEU A 324 -13.28 -13.74 -4.65
N VAL A 325 -14.19 -13.66 -5.62
CA VAL A 325 -14.06 -12.78 -6.79
C VAL A 325 -15.11 -11.68 -6.68
N GLY A 326 -14.74 -10.44 -6.90
CA GLY A 326 -15.64 -9.30 -6.97
C GLY A 326 -14.99 -8.14 -7.72
N ASP A 327 -15.48 -6.94 -7.46
CA ASP A 327 -14.95 -5.65 -7.92
C ASP A 327 -15.13 -4.63 -6.79
N ALA A 328 -14.64 -3.40 -6.97
CA ALA A 328 -14.81 -2.35 -5.96
C ALA A 328 -16.28 -1.92 -5.71
N GLY A 329 -17.25 -2.37 -6.52
CA GLY A 329 -18.68 -2.11 -6.31
C GLY A 329 -19.38 -3.20 -5.49
N SER A 330 -18.90 -4.43 -5.56
CA SER A 330 -19.41 -5.59 -4.83
C SER A 330 -18.65 -5.83 -3.52
N LEU A 331 -17.34 -5.60 -3.49
CA LEU A 331 -16.53 -5.64 -2.28
C LEU A 331 -16.48 -4.24 -1.65
N LEU A 332 -17.35 -3.96 -0.68
CA LEU A 332 -17.47 -2.62 -0.06
C LEU A 332 -16.87 -2.51 1.34
N GLY A 333 -16.72 -3.62 2.08
CA GLY A 333 -16.15 -3.65 3.43
C GLY A 333 -14.74 -4.25 3.47
N ASN A 334 -14.23 -4.50 4.68
CA ASN A 334 -12.91 -5.09 4.87
C ASN A 334 -12.85 -6.53 4.36
N VAL A 335 -11.66 -6.94 3.91
CA VAL A 335 -11.35 -8.33 3.56
C VAL A 335 -10.26 -8.84 4.50
N THR A 336 -10.59 -9.87 5.28
CA THR A 336 -9.68 -10.45 6.26
C THR A 336 -9.41 -11.91 5.95
N PHE A 337 -8.15 -12.23 5.68
CA PHE A 337 -7.69 -13.61 5.52
C PHE A 337 -7.36 -14.21 6.89
N ASN A 338 -7.96 -15.34 7.22
CA ASN A 338 -7.74 -16.05 8.49
C ASN A 338 -7.58 -17.55 8.23
N THR A 339 -6.51 -17.93 7.52
CA THR A 339 -6.29 -19.33 7.16
C THR A 339 -5.40 -20.05 8.15
N ALA A 340 -5.70 -21.32 8.38
CA ALA A 340 -4.91 -22.18 9.26
C ALA A 340 -3.47 -22.36 8.72
N ALA A 341 -2.51 -22.47 9.63
CA ALA A 341 -1.12 -22.69 9.26
C ALA A 341 -0.97 -23.97 8.39
N GLY A 342 -0.32 -23.83 7.23
CA GLY A 342 -0.12 -24.92 6.27
C GLY A 342 -1.29 -25.20 5.33
N ALA A 343 -2.41 -24.47 5.44
CA ALA A 343 -3.47 -24.50 4.45
C ALA A 343 -3.02 -23.82 3.14
N ALA A 344 -3.73 -24.12 2.04
CA ALA A 344 -3.55 -23.37 0.80
C ALA A 344 -3.90 -21.90 1.02
N THR A 345 -3.04 -21.01 0.51
CA THR A 345 -3.26 -19.56 0.58
C THR A 345 -4.51 -19.19 -0.20
N PRO A 346 -5.48 -18.49 0.41
CA PRO A 346 -6.69 -18.07 -0.27
C PRO A 346 -6.45 -16.78 -1.05
N ASP A 347 -7.39 -16.47 -1.93
CA ASP A 347 -7.30 -15.34 -2.85
C ASP A 347 -8.53 -14.43 -2.74
N VAL A 348 -8.28 -13.12 -2.85
CA VAL A 348 -9.31 -12.17 -3.29
C VAL A 348 -8.95 -11.66 -4.68
N ILE A 349 -9.90 -11.72 -5.61
CA ILE A 349 -9.73 -11.25 -6.99
C ILE A 349 -10.66 -10.06 -7.22
N PHE A 350 -10.07 -8.94 -7.65
CA PHE A 350 -10.78 -7.81 -8.22
C PHE A 350 -10.82 -7.96 -9.75
N ASN A 351 -11.97 -8.35 -10.28
CA ASN A 351 -12.30 -8.33 -11.71
C ASN A 351 -12.84 -6.94 -12.07
N GLN A 352 -11.94 -5.97 -12.16
CA GLN A 352 -12.30 -4.56 -12.29
C GLN A 352 -12.54 -4.18 -13.77
N SER A 353 -13.80 -4.03 -14.20
CA SER A 353 -14.15 -3.69 -15.60
C SER A 353 -14.23 -2.17 -15.87
N ALA A 354 -14.30 -1.36 -14.82
CA ALA A 354 -14.31 0.10 -14.86
C ALA A 354 -13.56 0.64 -13.64
N ASN A 355 -13.10 1.88 -13.63
CA ASN A 355 -12.34 2.40 -12.49
C ASN A 355 -13.16 2.33 -11.19
N GLY A 356 -12.53 1.90 -10.09
CA GLY A 356 -13.18 1.72 -8.81
C GLY A 356 -12.24 1.97 -7.63
N THR A 357 -12.79 2.49 -6.53
CA THR A 357 -12.05 2.72 -5.28
C THR A 357 -12.50 1.75 -4.22
N PHE A 358 -11.56 0.97 -3.69
CA PHE A 358 -11.77 0.09 -2.55
C PHE A 358 -11.16 0.72 -1.29
N ALA A 359 -12.04 1.08 -0.35
CA ALA A 359 -11.67 1.73 0.90
C ALA A 359 -11.53 0.75 2.09
N GLY A 360 -11.92 -0.52 1.89
CA GLY A 360 -11.78 -1.56 2.91
C GLY A 360 -10.32 -1.91 3.17
N LEU A 361 -10.04 -2.33 4.41
CA LEU A 361 -8.74 -2.91 4.77
C LEU A 361 -8.64 -4.34 4.25
N ILE A 362 -7.56 -4.66 3.54
CA ILE A 362 -7.14 -6.04 3.24
C ILE A 362 -6.06 -6.46 4.23
N SER A 363 -6.29 -7.54 4.97
CA SER A 363 -5.39 -8.00 6.04
C SER A 363 -5.30 -9.51 6.12
N GLY A 364 -4.26 -10.03 6.78
CA GLY A 364 -4.08 -11.46 7.02
C GLY A 364 -3.19 -12.16 6.00
N ASN A 365 -3.33 -13.47 5.80
CA ASN A 365 -2.36 -14.29 5.09
C ASN A 365 -2.77 -14.76 3.68
N GLY A 366 -3.60 -14.00 2.96
CA GLY A 366 -4.04 -14.32 1.59
C GLY A 366 -3.46 -13.42 0.51
N ASN A 367 -3.70 -13.79 -0.75
CA ASN A 367 -3.25 -13.05 -1.92
C ASN A 367 -4.29 -12.04 -2.41
N LEU A 368 -3.79 -10.94 -2.99
CA LEU A 368 -4.57 -9.98 -3.75
C LEU A 368 -4.27 -10.14 -5.24
N LEU A 369 -5.31 -10.25 -6.07
CA LEU A 369 -5.17 -10.27 -7.52
C LEU A 369 -6.07 -9.22 -8.17
N LEU A 370 -5.51 -8.43 -9.09
CA LEU A 370 -6.25 -7.61 -10.04
C LEU A 370 -6.21 -8.34 -11.40
N ASN A 371 -7.34 -8.89 -11.81
CA ASN A 371 -7.44 -9.77 -12.98
C ASN A 371 -8.14 -9.11 -14.15
N ALA A 372 -7.70 -9.47 -15.36
CA ALA A 372 -8.40 -9.24 -16.61
C ALA A 372 -9.40 -10.35 -16.92
N ALA A 373 -10.63 -10.24 -16.43
CA ALA A 373 -11.72 -11.06 -16.94
C ALA A 373 -12.11 -10.59 -18.37
N SER A 374 -11.27 -10.91 -19.36
CA SER A 374 -11.49 -10.71 -20.80
C SER A 374 -11.94 -9.30 -21.23
N GLY A 375 -11.02 -8.33 -21.23
CA GLY A 375 -11.27 -6.97 -21.73
C GLY A 375 -10.27 -5.93 -21.19
N ASP A 376 -10.54 -4.65 -21.47
CA ASP A 376 -9.85 -3.53 -20.81
C ASP A 376 -10.14 -3.57 -19.30
N VAL A 377 -9.09 -3.63 -18.48
CA VAL A 377 -9.21 -3.63 -17.01
C VAL A 377 -9.22 -2.19 -16.52
N GLY A 378 -10.24 -1.84 -15.74
CA GLY A 378 -10.33 -0.55 -15.07
C GLY A 378 -9.31 -0.42 -13.95
N GLN A 379 -9.03 0.81 -13.55
CA GLN A 379 -8.15 1.11 -12.41
C GLN A 379 -8.78 0.63 -11.09
N LEU A 380 -8.05 -0.11 -10.28
CA LEU A 380 -8.39 -0.36 -8.87
C LEU A 380 -7.57 0.58 -7.99
N ILE A 381 -8.25 1.43 -7.22
CA ILE A 381 -7.62 2.32 -6.25
C ILE A 381 -7.79 1.74 -4.84
N LEU A 382 -6.69 1.45 -4.15
CA LEU A 382 -6.67 1.03 -2.75
C LEU A 382 -6.33 2.22 -1.85
N THR A 383 -7.24 2.62 -0.97
CA THR A 383 -7.00 3.80 -0.09
C THR A 383 -6.64 3.43 1.34
N ALA A 384 -6.82 2.17 1.75
CA ALA A 384 -6.49 1.70 3.10
C ALA A 384 -5.00 1.33 3.22
N ASP A 385 -4.50 1.35 4.46
CA ASP A 385 -3.19 0.82 4.81
C ASP A 385 -3.26 -0.71 4.94
N ASN A 386 -3.15 -1.41 3.82
CA ASN A 386 -3.26 -2.86 3.77
C ASN A 386 -2.11 -3.56 4.52
N SER A 387 -2.42 -4.72 5.09
CA SER A 387 -1.51 -5.49 5.97
C SER A 387 -1.55 -6.99 5.69
N TYR A 388 -1.95 -7.40 4.49
CA TYR A 388 -1.88 -8.80 4.09
C TYR A 388 -0.43 -9.24 3.82
N SER A 389 -0.12 -10.51 4.01
CA SER A 389 1.24 -11.06 3.81
C SER A 389 1.39 -11.92 2.55
N GLY A 390 0.29 -12.25 1.87
CA GLY A 390 0.34 -12.94 0.59
C GLY A 390 0.78 -12.02 -0.55
N THR A 391 0.86 -12.60 -1.74
CA THR A 391 1.33 -11.92 -2.94
C THR A 391 0.32 -10.91 -3.46
N THR A 392 0.81 -9.89 -4.17
CA THR A 392 -0.02 -9.01 -5.00
C THR A 392 0.25 -9.34 -6.47
N THR A 393 -0.79 -9.62 -7.24
CA THR A 393 -0.67 -9.88 -8.69
C THR A 393 -1.53 -8.89 -9.46
N ILE A 394 -0.92 -8.19 -10.40
CA ILE A 394 -1.59 -7.33 -11.38
C ILE A 394 -1.44 -8.02 -12.73
N ASP A 395 -2.48 -8.72 -13.18
CA ASP A 395 -2.43 -9.41 -14.47
C ASP A 395 -2.56 -8.44 -15.64
N ALA A 396 -3.40 -7.41 -15.48
CA ALA A 396 -3.49 -6.25 -16.37
C ALA A 396 -4.21 -5.09 -15.65
N GLY A 397 -4.33 -3.96 -16.34
CA GLY A 397 -4.95 -2.75 -15.77
C GLY A 397 -4.01 -1.97 -14.87
N GLU A 398 -4.58 -1.11 -14.04
CA GLU A 398 -3.84 -0.28 -13.11
C GLU A 398 -4.25 -0.55 -11.67
N LEU A 399 -3.28 -0.89 -10.83
CA LEU A 399 -3.44 -0.86 -9.38
C LEU A 399 -2.85 0.45 -8.85
N GLN A 400 -3.68 1.33 -8.33
CA GLN A 400 -3.26 2.57 -7.67
C GLN A 400 -3.30 2.40 -6.15
N VAL A 401 -2.22 2.79 -5.48
CA VAL A 401 -2.09 2.81 -4.02
C VAL A 401 -2.19 4.25 -3.53
N GLY A 402 -3.20 4.53 -2.70
CA GLY A 402 -3.55 5.89 -2.30
C GLY A 402 -4.36 6.65 -3.35
N ASN A 403 -4.89 7.81 -2.97
CA ASN A 403 -5.68 8.71 -3.82
C ASN A 403 -5.41 10.20 -3.52
N GLY A 404 -4.14 10.53 -3.24
CA GLY A 404 -3.66 11.83 -2.78
C GLY A 404 -3.86 12.08 -1.28
N GLY A 405 -4.42 11.10 -0.55
CA GLY A 405 -4.60 11.12 0.90
C GLY A 405 -3.36 10.66 1.69
N SER A 406 -3.49 10.55 3.01
CA SER A 406 -2.38 10.17 3.90
C SER A 406 -2.19 8.67 4.12
N THR A 407 -3.05 7.87 3.49
CA THR A 407 -3.12 6.41 3.65
C THR A 407 -3.01 5.73 2.29
N GLY A 408 -2.51 4.51 2.30
CA GLY A 408 -2.26 3.71 1.11
C GLY A 408 -1.01 2.87 1.28
N SER A 409 -1.22 1.56 1.43
CA SER A 409 -0.12 0.58 1.35
C SER A 409 -0.58 -0.69 0.69
N LEU A 410 0.37 -1.45 0.15
CA LEU A 410 0.19 -2.85 -0.18
C LEU A 410 0.55 -3.72 1.02
N GLY A 411 0.33 -5.03 0.89
CA GLY A 411 0.84 -6.03 1.80
C GLY A 411 2.36 -6.20 1.77
N SER A 412 2.88 -7.11 2.61
CA SER A 412 4.32 -7.38 2.73
C SER A 412 4.87 -8.44 1.77
N GLY A 413 4.00 -9.11 1.01
CA GLY A 413 4.40 -10.14 0.05
C GLY A 413 5.02 -9.59 -1.24
N SER A 414 5.54 -10.49 -2.08
CA SER A 414 6.07 -10.12 -3.40
C SER A 414 4.98 -9.61 -4.33
N ILE A 415 5.37 -8.75 -5.28
CA ILE A 415 4.45 -8.16 -6.25
C ILE A 415 4.81 -8.69 -7.65
N THR A 416 3.82 -9.20 -8.36
CA THR A 416 3.93 -9.49 -9.81
C THR A 416 3.10 -8.46 -10.54
N ASP A 417 3.75 -7.54 -11.25
CA ASP A 417 3.11 -6.49 -12.04
C ASP A 417 3.27 -6.76 -13.54
N ASN A 418 2.17 -7.06 -14.22
CA ASN A 418 2.09 -7.18 -15.68
C ASN A 418 1.23 -6.06 -16.31
N GLY A 419 0.74 -5.12 -15.50
CA GLY A 419 -0.05 -3.97 -15.93
C GLY A 419 0.67 -2.68 -15.56
N MET A 420 0.05 -1.91 -14.69
CA MET A 420 0.60 -0.67 -14.16
C MET A 420 0.40 -0.61 -12.65
N LEU A 421 1.47 -0.34 -11.91
CA LEU A 421 1.43 -0.07 -10.48
C LEU A 421 1.69 1.42 -10.23
N ALA A 422 0.70 2.13 -9.69
CA ALA A 422 0.76 3.55 -9.41
C ALA A 422 0.73 3.84 -7.90
N PHE A 423 1.47 4.84 -7.45
CA PHE A 423 1.46 5.33 -6.08
C PHE A 423 1.03 6.81 -6.06
N ASP A 424 -0.04 7.09 -5.32
CA ASP A 424 -0.66 8.40 -5.20
C ASP A 424 -0.91 8.75 -3.73
N LEU A 425 0.17 9.01 -2.99
CA LEU A 425 0.10 9.48 -1.61
C LEU A 425 0.19 11.01 -1.54
N GLY A 426 -0.43 11.58 -0.53
CA GLY A 426 -0.39 13.00 -0.23
C GLY A 426 0.95 13.46 0.33
N SER A 427 1.19 14.77 0.27
CA SER A 427 2.39 15.40 0.85
C SER A 427 2.56 15.04 2.34
N GLY A 428 3.79 14.74 2.75
CA GLY A 428 4.11 14.34 4.13
C GLY A 428 3.74 12.89 4.48
N SER A 429 3.26 12.10 3.52
CA SER A 429 2.93 10.68 3.69
C SER A 429 3.92 9.81 2.94
N SER A 430 4.16 8.60 3.46
CA SER A 430 5.08 7.65 2.85
C SER A 430 4.57 6.21 2.93
N THR A 431 4.95 5.39 1.96
CA THR A 431 4.72 3.94 1.98
C THR A 431 6.00 3.20 1.61
N THR A 432 6.20 2.04 2.23
CA THR A 432 7.38 1.19 2.00
C THR A 432 6.95 -0.12 1.37
N VAL A 433 7.57 -0.45 0.25
CA VAL A 433 7.39 -1.71 -0.46
C VAL A 433 8.60 -2.60 -0.17
N LEU A 434 8.39 -3.57 0.73
CA LEU A 434 9.42 -4.53 1.13
C LEU A 434 9.56 -5.69 0.14
N GLY A 435 8.43 -6.14 -0.45
CA GLY A 435 8.41 -7.20 -1.44
C GLY A 435 9.04 -6.74 -2.76
N GLY A 436 9.85 -7.60 -3.38
CA GLY A 436 10.35 -7.32 -4.72
C GLY A 436 9.22 -7.27 -5.75
N ILE A 437 9.26 -6.28 -6.64
CA ILE A 437 8.34 -6.16 -7.79
C ILE A 437 8.94 -6.87 -9.00
N GLY A 438 8.27 -7.89 -9.53
CA GLY A 438 8.60 -8.56 -10.79
C GLY A 438 7.53 -8.35 -11.86
N GLY A 439 7.71 -8.93 -13.04
CA GLY A 439 6.73 -8.89 -14.15
C GLY A 439 7.11 -7.91 -15.27
N SER A 440 6.20 -7.70 -16.22
CA SER A 440 6.43 -6.86 -17.40
C SER A 440 5.87 -5.44 -17.32
N GLY A 441 5.13 -5.13 -16.24
CA GLY A 441 4.41 -3.88 -16.04
C GLY A 441 5.32 -2.68 -15.73
N SER A 442 4.69 -1.51 -15.58
CA SER A 442 5.35 -0.23 -15.32
C SER A 442 5.00 0.36 -13.97
N LEU A 443 5.96 1.07 -13.36
CA LEU A 443 5.79 1.73 -12.08
C LEU A 443 5.60 3.25 -12.25
N LEU A 444 4.59 3.83 -11.61
CA LEU A 444 4.32 5.26 -11.61
C LEU A 444 4.29 5.81 -10.18
N GLN A 445 5.09 6.85 -9.91
CA GLN A 445 4.93 7.71 -8.74
C GLN A 445 4.23 9.00 -9.17
N ILE A 446 2.97 9.16 -8.77
CA ILE A 446 2.09 10.27 -9.21
C ILE A 446 1.61 11.15 -8.05
N GLY A 447 1.72 10.66 -6.81
CA GLY A 447 1.39 11.42 -5.61
C GLY A 447 2.51 12.35 -5.16
N ALA A 448 2.16 13.34 -4.35
CA ALA A 448 3.12 14.27 -3.73
C ALA A 448 3.90 13.67 -2.54
N GLY A 449 3.55 12.45 -2.12
CA GLY A 449 4.19 11.71 -1.02
C GLY A 449 5.47 10.99 -1.44
N THR A 450 5.91 10.06 -0.58
CA THR A 450 7.14 9.26 -0.78
C THR A 450 6.81 7.77 -0.92
N THR A 451 7.37 7.13 -1.94
CA THR A 451 7.34 5.68 -2.12
C THR A 451 8.76 5.14 -1.94
N ILE A 452 8.95 4.25 -0.98
CA ILE A 452 10.26 3.65 -0.64
C ILE A 452 10.27 2.21 -1.15
N LEU A 453 11.21 1.88 -2.04
CA LEU A 453 11.40 0.55 -2.59
C LEU A 453 12.64 -0.09 -1.96
N ASP A 454 12.44 -0.98 -0.98
CA ASP A 454 13.53 -1.65 -0.26
C ASP A 454 13.79 -3.08 -0.78
N GLY A 455 12.92 -3.58 -1.66
CA GLY A 455 13.06 -4.89 -2.30
C GLY A 455 14.00 -4.91 -3.51
N ALA A 456 14.22 -6.11 -4.04
CA ALA A 456 14.86 -6.32 -5.34
C ALA A 456 13.78 -6.30 -6.45
N ASN A 457 13.68 -5.18 -7.16
CA ASN A 457 12.65 -4.98 -8.18
C ASN A 457 13.21 -5.37 -9.56
N THR A 458 12.67 -6.45 -10.12
CA THR A 458 13.11 -7.13 -11.33
C THR A 458 12.20 -6.92 -12.53
N PHE A 459 11.14 -6.11 -12.37
CA PHE A 459 10.22 -5.82 -13.47
C PHE A 459 10.93 -5.11 -14.63
N THR A 460 10.47 -5.36 -15.85
CA THR A 460 11.15 -4.91 -17.07
C THR A 460 10.58 -3.64 -17.68
N GLY A 461 9.38 -3.21 -17.27
CA GLY A 461 8.81 -1.95 -17.71
C GLY A 461 9.55 -0.73 -17.17
N GLY A 462 9.16 0.45 -17.65
CA GLY A 462 9.74 1.72 -17.21
C GLY A 462 9.19 2.17 -15.85
N THR A 463 9.94 3.05 -15.21
CA THR A 463 9.52 3.79 -14.02
C THR A 463 9.42 5.27 -14.34
N THR A 464 8.28 5.88 -14.03
CA THR A 464 8.07 7.33 -14.15
C THR A 464 7.84 7.93 -12.76
N VAL A 465 8.62 8.95 -12.41
CA VAL A 465 8.43 9.76 -11.20
C VAL A 465 7.85 11.09 -11.64
N GLY A 466 6.51 11.15 -11.69
CA GLY A 466 5.75 12.31 -12.16
C GLY A 466 5.56 13.39 -11.09
N ALA A 467 5.55 13.01 -9.82
CA ALA A 467 5.46 13.92 -8.67
C ALA A 467 6.10 13.28 -7.43
N GLY A 468 6.22 14.05 -6.35
CA GLY A 468 6.65 13.53 -5.05
C GLY A 468 8.05 12.90 -5.10
N THR A 469 8.23 11.81 -4.35
CA THR A 469 9.55 11.18 -4.18
C THR A 469 9.49 9.67 -4.38
N LEU A 470 10.35 9.14 -5.24
CA LEU A 470 10.67 7.71 -5.29
C LEU A 470 12.06 7.50 -4.65
N GLU A 471 12.10 6.73 -3.56
CA GLU A 471 13.33 6.35 -2.88
C GLU A 471 13.65 4.88 -3.18
N VAL A 472 14.79 4.63 -3.83
CA VAL A 472 15.27 3.26 -4.12
C VAL A 472 16.31 2.88 -3.08
N GLY A 473 15.91 2.04 -2.13
CA GLY A 473 16.69 1.62 -0.98
C GLY A 473 16.91 2.73 0.04
N ASP A 474 16.35 2.56 1.24
CA ASP A 474 16.71 3.40 2.36
C ASP A 474 18.15 3.14 2.86
N ALA A 475 18.58 3.88 3.89
CA ALA A 475 19.93 3.74 4.46
C ALA A 475 20.24 2.32 5.00
N SER A 476 19.23 1.54 5.36
CA SER A 476 19.35 0.15 5.82
C SER A 476 19.21 -0.88 4.69
N HIS A 477 18.69 -0.47 3.53
CA HIS A 477 18.43 -1.31 2.35
C HIS A 477 19.21 -0.83 1.11
N SER A 478 20.48 -0.47 1.26
CA SER A 478 21.37 -0.13 0.13
C SER A 478 21.52 -1.24 -0.93
N GLY A 479 21.11 -2.48 -0.63
CA GLY A 479 21.02 -3.58 -1.58
C GLY A 479 19.77 -3.59 -2.45
N ALA A 480 18.81 -2.68 -2.22
CA ALA A 480 17.61 -2.55 -3.04
C ALA A 480 17.97 -2.19 -4.48
N SER A 481 17.15 -2.64 -5.42
CA SER A 481 17.41 -2.42 -6.84
C SER A 481 16.14 -2.22 -7.65
N LEU A 482 16.28 -1.53 -8.78
CA LEU A 482 15.23 -1.26 -9.75
C LEU A 482 15.76 -1.55 -11.15
N ALA A 483 15.38 -2.69 -11.74
CA ALA A 483 16.00 -3.18 -12.97
C ALA A 483 15.79 -2.28 -14.21
N GLY A 484 14.61 -1.64 -14.33
CA GLY A 484 14.22 -0.83 -15.49
C GLY A 484 14.86 0.56 -15.57
N ASN A 485 14.47 1.30 -16.61
CA ASN A 485 14.83 2.72 -16.75
C ASN A 485 13.96 3.59 -15.84
N VAL A 486 14.52 4.72 -15.39
CA VAL A 486 13.79 5.74 -14.61
C VAL A 486 13.75 7.05 -15.39
N ALA A 487 12.57 7.64 -15.50
CA ALA A 487 12.36 9.02 -15.92
C ALA A 487 11.78 9.83 -14.74
N VAL A 488 12.37 10.99 -14.47
CA VAL A 488 11.94 11.91 -13.42
C VAL A 488 11.44 13.18 -14.09
N ASP A 489 10.14 13.40 -14.03
CA ASP A 489 9.49 14.55 -14.65
C ASP A 489 9.53 15.77 -13.72
N ALA A 490 9.03 16.91 -14.20
CA ALA A 490 8.94 18.13 -13.41
C ALA A 490 8.11 17.94 -12.13
N GLY A 491 8.72 18.17 -10.96
CA GLY A 491 8.09 17.96 -9.66
C GLY A 491 8.27 16.57 -9.06
N GLY A 492 8.89 15.63 -9.81
CA GLY A 492 9.35 14.35 -9.29
C GLY A 492 10.75 14.42 -8.68
N THR A 493 11.00 13.56 -7.69
CA THR A 493 12.30 13.39 -7.04
C THR A 493 12.71 11.93 -7.04
N LEU A 494 13.90 11.63 -7.59
CA LEU A 494 14.55 10.32 -7.43
C LEU A 494 15.61 10.41 -6.34
N ARG A 495 15.56 9.49 -5.38
CA ARG A 495 16.50 9.42 -4.26
C ARG A 495 16.84 7.99 -3.85
N GLY A 496 17.70 7.84 -2.84
CA GLY A 496 17.97 6.56 -2.17
C GLY A 496 19.43 6.10 -2.25
N HIS A 497 19.70 4.94 -1.64
CA HIS A 497 21.01 4.31 -1.47
C HIS A 497 21.21 3.08 -2.39
N GLY A 498 20.16 2.69 -3.12
CA GLY A 498 20.11 1.48 -3.94
C GLY A 498 20.68 1.64 -5.34
N THR A 499 20.27 0.73 -6.22
CA THR A 499 20.75 0.66 -7.61
C THR A 499 19.62 0.76 -8.62
N ILE A 500 19.72 1.70 -9.56
CA ILE A 500 18.97 1.73 -10.81
C ILE A 500 19.74 0.85 -11.82
N GLY A 501 19.15 -0.25 -12.26
CA GLY A 501 19.74 -1.18 -13.22
C GLY A 501 19.77 -0.64 -14.65
N GLY A 502 18.78 0.17 -15.03
CA GLY A 502 18.69 0.81 -16.33
C GLY A 502 19.34 2.20 -16.39
N ASN A 503 18.90 2.99 -17.37
CA ASN A 503 19.26 4.41 -17.48
C ASN A 503 18.38 5.26 -16.56
N ALA A 504 18.91 6.39 -16.10
CA ALA A 504 18.17 7.42 -15.40
C ALA A 504 18.14 8.72 -16.23
N LEU A 505 16.95 9.28 -16.45
CA LEU A 505 16.71 10.58 -17.05
C LEU A 505 16.08 11.49 -16.00
N ILE A 506 16.75 12.58 -15.68
CA ILE A 506 16.21 13.67 -14.86
C ILE A 506 15.83 14.78 -15.83
N ASP A 507 14.53 14.93 -16.09
CA ASP A 507 14.03 15.93 -17.03
C ASP A 507 14.04 17.34 -16.41
N SER A 508 13.69 18.35 -17.21
CA SER A 508 13.60 19.73 -16.77
C SER A 508 12.65 19.86 -15.59
N GLY A 509 13.11 20.43 -14.47
CA GLY A 509 12.35 20.53 -13.23
C GLY A 509 12.27 19.24 -12.40
N GLY A 510 12.83 18.13 -12.87
CA GLY A 510 13.02 16.92 -12.07
C GLY A 510 14.19 17.07 -11.09
N ILE A 511 14.12 16.35 -9.98
CA ILE A 511 15.12 16.40 -8.90
C ILE A 511 15.83 15.05 -8.78
N LEU A 512 17.15 15.07 -8.74
CA LEU A 512 17.98 13.95 -8.30
C LEU A 512 18.58 14.29 -6.93
N ALA A 513 18.19 13.53 -5.91
CA ALA A 513 18.63 13.71 -4.54
C ALA A 513 19.21 12.39 -4.00
N PRO A 514 20.43 11.97 -4.40
CA PRO A 514 21.04 10.74 -3.89
C PRO A 514 20.93 10.61 -2.36
N GLY A 515 20.60 9.41 -1.89
CA GLY A 515 20.43 9.11 -0.47
C GLY A 515 19.04 9.38 0.10
N GLY A 516 18.97 9.34 1.42
CA GLY A 516 17.83 9.57 2.31
C GLY A 516 18.32 10.42 3.49
N SER A 517 19.41 9.92 4.05
CA SER A 517 20.55 10.63 4.64
C SER A 517 21.74 10.65 3.66
N ILE A 518 22.89 11.18 4.08
CA ILE A 518 24.18 11.06 3.35
C ILE A 518 24.36 9.65 2.77
N GLY A 519 24.48 9.52 1.46
CA GLY A 519 24.44 8.24 0.78
C GLY A 519 25.01 8.19 -0.63
N THR A 520 24.93 7.03 -1.28
CA THR A 520 25.31 6.88 -2.68
C THR A 520 24.19 6.18 -3.42
N LEU A 521 23.69 6.82 -4.49
CA LEU A 521 22.79 6.18 -5.44
C LEU A 521 23.61 5.61 -6.61
N THR A 522 23.34 4.37 -7.00
CA THR A 522 24.00 3.76 -8.16
C THR A 522 23.07 3.76 -9.37
N VAL A 523 23.57 4.15 -10.54
CA VAL A 523 22.90 4.01 -11.84
C VAL A 523 23.79 3.13 -12.70
N ALA A 524 23.44 1.86 -12.89
CA ALA A 524 24.26 0.92 -13.66
C ALA A 524 24.32 1.29 -15.16
N GLY A 525 23.25 1.91 -15.70
CA GLY A 525 23.20 2.45 -17.05
C GLY A 525 23.78 3.86 -17.18
N ASN A 526 23.25 4.62 -18.13
CA ASN A 526 23.59 6.03 -18.34
C ASN A 526 22.75 6.92 -17.42
N LEU A 527 23.31 8.07 -17.04
CA LEU A 527 22.59 9.15 -16.36
C LEU A 527 22.55 10.39 -17.26
N THR A 528 21.36 10.95 -17.46
CA THR A 528 21.16 12.25 -18.12
C THR A 528 20.46 13.22 -17.18
N ALA A 529 21.10 14.35 -16.89
CA ALA A 529 20.48 15.50 -16.24
C ALA A 529 20.19 16.57 -17.29
N ALA A 530 18.91 16.79 -17.60
CA ALA A 530 18.46 17.72 -18.62
C ALA A 530 18.64 19.18 -18.18
N GLN A 531 18.44 20.11 -19.10
CA GLN A 531 18.51 21.53 -18.76
C GLN A 531 17.42 21.93 -17.78
N GLY A 532 17.83 22.56 -16.67
CA GLY A 532 16.91 22.95 -15.60
C GLY A 532 16.50 21.83 -14.65
N SER A 533 17.11 20.63 -14.74
CA SER A 533 17.01 19.64 -13.66
C SER A 533 17.78 20.12 -12.42
N MET A 534 17.35 19.67 -11.24
CA MET A 534 18.01 19.98 -9.97
C MET A 534 18.76 18.75 -9.44
N LEU A 535 19.95 18.98 -8.90
CA LEU A 535 20.78 18.00 -8.21
C LEU A 535 20.87 18.44 -6.76
N ASP A 536 20.18 17.76 -5.85
CA ASP A 536 20.10 18.14 -4.44
C ASP A 536 21.01 17.24 -3.62
N TYR A 537 22.15 17.79 -3.17
CA TYR A 537 23.20 17.04 -2.50
C TYR A 537 23.43 17.58 -1.09
N SER A 538 23.64 16.66 -0.16
CA SER A 538 23.93 16.93 1.24
C SER A 538 25.34 16.47 1.60
N PHE A 539 26.12 17.32 2.24
CA PHE A 539 27.49 17.02 2.67
C PHE A 539 27.66 17.22 4.17
N GLY A 540 28.54 16.42 4.76
CA GLY A 540 28.91 16.51 6.17
C GLY A 540 30.40 16.81 6.32
N ALA A 541 31.00 16.28 7.39
CA ALA A 541 32.40 16.53 7.74
C ALA A 541 33.37 16.29 6.57
N PRO A 542 34.38 17.18 6.40
CA PRO A 542 35.47 16.92 5.46
C PRO A 542 36.27 15.68 5.90
N ALA A 543 37.10 15.13 5.01
CA ALA A 543 37.92 13.98 5.37
C ALA A 543 38.88 14.33 6.52
N ALA A 544 38.95 13.47 7.53
CA ALA A 544 39.74 13.73 8.75
C ALA A 544 41.25 13.88 8.47
N SER A 545 41.75 13.29 7.39
CA SER A 545 43.13 13.42 6.93
C SER A 545 43.16 13.80 5.46
N ASN A 546 43.98 14.80 5.15
CA ASN A 546 44.16 15.34 3.80
C ASN A 546 42.81 15.70 3.12
N PRO A 547 42.03 16.65 3.68
CA PRO A 547 40.65 16.95 3.29
C PRO A 547 40.46 17.32 1.82
N PHE A 548 41.53 17.66 1.10
CA PHE A 548 41.51 18.02 -0.32
C PHE A 548 42.04 16.91 -1.26
N SER A 549 42.34 15.74 -0.71
CA SER A 549 42.75 14.55 -1.49
C SER A 549 41.91 13.31 -1.19
N ASN A 550 41.21 13.31 -0.05
CA ASN A 550 40.24 12.29 0.34
C ASN A 550 38.85 12.93 0.38
N PHE A 551 37.82 12.17 0.02
CA PHE A 551 36.45 12.67 0.07
C PHE A 551 35.97 12.82 1.51
N GLY A 552 35.39 13.98 1.82
CA GLY A 552 34.53 14.16 2.97
C GLY A 552 33.27 13.32 2.86
N THR A 553 32.48 13.29 3.94
CA THR A 553 31.20 12.59 3.93
C THR A 553 30.19 13.39 3.13
N GLY A 554 29.39 12.71 2.32
CA GLY A 554 28.28 13.33 1.64
C GLY A 554 27.70 12.47 0.55
N ASP A 555 26.68 13.04 -0.07
CA ASP A 555 25.95 12.40 -1.13
C ASP A 555 26.80 12.22 -2.38
N SER A 556 26.61 11.10 -3.07
CA SER A 556 27.22 10.89 -4.39
C SER A 556 26.38 10.01 -5.30
N VAL A 557 26.66 10.08 -6.60
CA VAL A 557 26.04 9.19 -7.60
C VAL A 557 27.12 8.43 -8.35
N SER A 558 26.97 7.11 -8.43
CA SER A 558 27.86 6.23 -9.18
C SER A 558 27.19 5.80 -10.48
N VAL A 559 27.73 6.20 -11.63
CA VAL A 559 27.16 5.91 -12.94
C VAL A 559 27.99 4.84 -13.65
N GLY A 560 27.42 3.70 -13.99
CA GLY A 560 28.12 2.63 -14.72
C GLY A 560 28.40 3.01 -16.19
N GLY A 561 27.48 3.76 -16.79
CA GLY A 561 27.56 4.21 -18.19
C GLY A 561 28.04 5.64 -18.39
N ASN A 562 27.52 6.28 -19.44
CA ASN A 562 27.79 7.67 -19.78
C ASN A 562 27.06 8.62 -18.82
N LEU A 563 27.71 9.73 -18.51
CA LEU A 563 27.15 10.84 -17.74
C LEU A 563 26.93 12.04 -18.68
N SER A 564 25.68 12.48 -18.82
CA SER A 564 25.32 13.66 -19.62
C SER A 564 24.73 14.73 -18.71
N LEU A 565 25.38 15.89 -18.67
CA LEU A 565 25.00 17.04 -17.83
C LEU A 565 24.73 18.25 -18.72
N ASN A 566 23.47 18.71 -18.75
CA ASN A 566 23.01 19.73 -19.69
C ASN A 566 22.58 21.04 -19.02
N GLY A 567 23.44 21.67 -18.20
CA GLY A 567 23.07 22.88 -17.46
C GLY A 567 22.10 22.56 -16.32
N ALA A 568 22.45 21.55 -15.53
CA ALA A 568 21.75 21.19 -14.30
C ALA A 568 22.17 22.10 -13.14
N THR A 569 21.27 22.32 -12.18
CA THR A 569 21.53 23.16 -11.00
C THR A 569 21.87 22.29 -9.80
N LEU A 570 23.07 22.41 -9.25
CA LEU A 570 23.49 21.75 -8.01
C LEU A 570 23.12 22.60 -6.79
N ASN A 571 22.22 22.09 -5.98
CA ASN A 571 21.91 22.62 -4.66
C ASN A 571 22.71 21.86 -3.61
N VAL A 572 23.36 22.61 -2.72
CA VAL A 572 24.26 22.08 -1.70
C VAL A 572 23.69 22.37 -0.33
N THR A 573 23.50 21.32 0.46
CA THR A 573 23.04 21.40 1.86
C THR A 573 24.15 20.93 2.80
N ASP A 574 24.42 21.70 3.85
CA ASP A 574 25.23 21.23 4.99
C ASP A 574 24.35 20.33 5.88
N ALA A 575 24.60 19.03 5.83
CA ALA A 575 23.94 18.02 6.67
C ALA A 575 24.47 18.00 8.12
N GLY A 576 25.42 18.87 8.43
CA GLY A 576 26.10 18.97 9.72
C GLY A 576 27.60 18.79 9.57
N GLY A 577 28.33 19.90 9.72
CA GLY A 577 29.79 19.89 9.79
C GLY A 577 30.49 19.96 8.44
N MET A 578 29.78 20.30 7.36
CA MET A 578 30.42 20.65 6.10
C MET A 578 31.45 21.76 6.30
N GLY A 579 32.61 21.61 5.68
CA GLY A 579 33.69 22.57 5.77
C GLY A 579 34.74 22.32 4.70
N ALA A 580 35.84 23.08 4.80
CA ALA A 580 36.89 23.08 3.80
C ALA A 580 37.37 21.65 3.45
N GLY A 581 37.15 21.22 2.20
CA GLY A 581 37.46 19.89 1.74
C GLY A 581 36.96 19.56 0.34
N LEU A 582 37.22 18.32 -0.06
CA LEU A 582 36.84 17.71 -1.33
C LEU A 582 35.69 16.73 -1.09
N TYR A 583 34.65 16.80 -1.92
CA TYR A 583 33.49 15.95 -1.84
C TYR A 583 33.15 15.37 -3.21
N ASN A 584 32.78 14.09 -3.26
CA ASN A 584 32.47 13.42 -4.52
C ASN A 584 31.03 13.72 -4.96
N LEU A 585 30.82 14.21 -6.18
CA LEU A 585 29.47 14.38 -6.75
C LEU A 585 29.09 13.19 -7.61
N PHE A 586 29.96 12.85 -8.56
CA PHE A 586 29.74 11.78 -9.52
C PHE A 586 31.02 10.98 -9.76
N THR A 587 30.87 9.66 -9.82
CA THR A 587 31.79 8.78 -10.55
C THR A 587 31.06 8.24 -11.78
N TYR A 588 31.79 7.98 -12.88
CA TYR A 588 31.18 7.42 -14.09
C TYR A 588 32.08 6.38 -14.79
N GLY A 589 31.49 5.42 -15.50
CA GLY A 589 32.26 4.41 -16.27
C GLY A 589 32.51 4.82 -17.73
N GLY A 590 31.57 5.55 -18.32
CA GLY A 590 31.56 5.92 -19.74
C GLY A 590 32.21 7.27 -20.06
N SER A 591 31.65 8.00 -21.03
CA SER A 591 32.04 9.38 -21.35
C SER A 591 31.23 10.39 -20.53
N LEU A 592 31.88 11.52 -20.19
CA LEU A 592 31.20 12.72 -19.73
C LEU A 592 30.85 13.60 -20.93
N THR A 593 29.60 14.02 -21.04
CA THR A 593 29.13 15.05 -21.98
C THR A 593 28.59 16.23 -21.20
N GLU A 594 29.15 17.41 -21.42
CA GLU A 594 28.68 18.66 -20.81
C GLU A 594 28.19 19.61 -21.90
N THR A 595 26.95 20.08 -21.74
CA THR A 595 26.35 21.13 -22.57
C THR A 595 25.77 22.20 -21.67
N ASN A 596 25.68 23.44 -22.16
CA ASN A 596 25.17 24.59 -21.39
C ASN A 596 25.84 24.78 -20.02
N GLY A 597 27.15 24.52 -19.94
CA GLY A 597 27.94 24.67 -18.72
C GLY A 597 27.97 23.44 -17.81
N GLY A 598 27.31 22.33 -18.18
CA GLY A 598 27.36 21.09 -17.38
C GLY A 598 26.53 21.22 -16.10
N ILE A 599 27.19 21.58 -15.00
CA ILE A 599 26.57 21.85 -13.68
C ILE A 599 26.87 23.30 -13.27
N SER A 600 25.85 24.00 -12.77
CA SER A 600 25.98 25.30 -12.10
C SER A 600 25.54 25.21 -10.64
N LEU A 601 26.17 25.98 -9.76
CA LEU A 601 25.75 26.08 -8.35
C LEU A 601 24.43 26.86 -8.24
N GLY A 602 23.48 26.27 -7.51
CA GLY A 602 22.20 26.87 -7.11
C GLY A 602 22.24 27.38 -5.69
N THR A 603 21.44 26.80 -4.80
CA THR A 603 21.50 27.12 -3.37
C THR A 603 22.77 26.57 -2.74
N THR A 604 23.48 27.38 -1.97
CA THR A 604 24.68 26.96 -1.23
C THR A 604 24.59 27.41 0.22
N PRO A 605 25.32 26.77 1.16
CA PRO A 605 25.41 27.25 2.54
C PRO A 605 25.86 28.72 2.59
N THR A 606 25.29 29.50 3.50
CA THR A 606 25.58 30.94 3.60
C THR A 606 27.07 31.17 3.87
N GLY A 607 27.72 31.96 3.00
CA GLY A 607 29.14 32.29 3.13
C GLY A 607 30.09 31.21 2.60
N SER A 608 29.58 30.13 2.01
CA SER A 608 30.43 29.08 1.45
C SER A 608 31.12 29.53 0.16
N THR A 609 32.39 29.18 0.01
CA THR A 609 33.14 29.33 -1.25
C THR A 609 33.28 27.96 -1.90
N LEU A 610 32.39 27.65 -2.84
CA LEU A 610 32.30 26.35 -3.49
C LEU A 610 32.74 26.42 -4.95
N SER A 611 33.36 25.34 -5.43
CA SER A 611 33.71 25.18 -6.85
C SER A 611 33.55 23.74 -7.31
N ILE A 612 33.32 23.56 -8.61
CA ILE A 612 33.18 22.23 -9.24
C ILE A 612 34.47 21.87 -9.94
N GLN A 613 34.94 20.64 -9.71
CA GLN A 613 36.13 20.10 -10.37
C GLN A 613 35.76 18.87 -11.21
N ASN A 614 36.02 18.97 -12.51
CA ASN A 614 35.80 17.87 -13.45
C ASN A 614 37.13 17.18 -13.76
N LEU A 615 37.26 15.91 -13.36
CA LEU A 615 38.43 15.06 -13.59
C LEU A 615 38.10 13.98 -14.63
N THR A 616 38.16 14.34 -15.91
CA THR A 616 37.71 13.47 -17.01
C THR A 616 38.57 12.21 -17.21
N SER A 617 39.86 12.26 -16.88
CA SER A 617 40.74 11.09 -16.88
C SER A 617 40.44 10.10 -15.75
N GLN A 618 40.04 10.62 -14.57
CA GLN A 618 39.68 9.84 -13.39
C GLN A 618 38.19 9.46 -13.38
N LYS A 619 37.43 9.94 -14.37
CA LYS A 619 35.99 9.71 -14.51
C LYS A 619 35.19 10.16 -13.28
N GLN A 620 35.49 11.39 -12.84
CA GLN A 620 34.97 11.91 -11.59
C GLN A 620 34.62 13.40 -11.68
N ILE A 621 33.59 13.81 -10.94
CA ILE A 621 33.23 15.20 -10.69
C ILE A 621 33.16 15.41 -9.18
N ASN A 622 33.79 16.47 -8.69
CA ASN A 622 33.88 16.79 -7.28
C ASN A 622 33.36 18.19 -6.97
N LEU A 623 32.87 18.37 -5.75
CA LEU A 623 32.65 19.67 -5.12
C LEU A 623 33.86 19.97 -4.22
N ILE A 624 34.43 21.16 -4.37
CA ILE A 624 35.49 21.66 -3.50
C ILE A 624 34.90 22.80 -2.67
N ASP A 625 34.93 22.63 -1.35
CA ASP A 625 34.67 23.69 -0.39
C ASP A 625 36.01 24.29 0.06
N SER A 626 36.24 25.57 -0.21
CA SER A 626 37.42 26.32 0.24
C SER A 626 37.08 27.39 1.27
N THR A 627 35.90 27.29 1.91
CA THR A 627 35.40 28.29 2.85
C THR A 627 36.37 28.50 4.01
N GLY A 628 36.74 29.76 4.25
CA GLY A 628 37.61 30.14 5.35
C GLY A 628 39.10 29.84 5.14
N LEU A 629 39.50 29.28 3.99
CA LEU A 629 40.92 29.10 3.68
C LEU A 629 41.61 30.43 3.32
N THR A 630 42.80 30.60 3.86
CA THR A 630 43.76 31.64 3.45
C THR A 630 44.93 30.95 2.76
N LEU A 631 44.99 31.08 1.43
CA LEU A 631 45.98 30.50 0.54
C LEU A 631 46.76 31.65 -0.11
N ASP A 632 47.73 32.16 0.63
CA ASP A 632 48.51 33.35 0.29
C ASP A 632 49.99 33.06 0.00
N PHE A 633 50.47 31.82 0.16
CA PHE A 633 51.86 31.46 -0.12
C PHE A 633 52.03 30.80 -1.50
N TRP A 634 52.93 31.32 -2.33
CA TRP A 634 53.23 30.75 -3.64
C TRP A 634 53.95 29.40 -3.52
N ASN A 635 53.39 28.35 -4.16
CA ASN A 635 53.85 26.97 -4.11
C ASN A 635 53.80 26.28 -5.48
N ALA A 636 54.19 26.96 -6.56
CA ALA A 636 54.17 26.38 -7.91
C ALA A 636 55.05 25.13 -8.07
N ASN A 637 56.12 24.98 -7.28
CA ASN A 637 56.97 23.79 -7.31
C ASN A 637 56.45 22.63 -6.43
N GLY A 638 55.37 22.84 -5.67
CA GLY A 638 54.79 21.83 -4.78
C GLY A 638 55.71 21.35 -3.65
N GLN A 639 56.75 22.12 -3.30
CA GLN A 639 57.74 21.74 -2.28
C GLN A 639 57.47 22.37 -0.90
N ALA A 640 56.37 23.11 -0.74
CA ALA A 640 56.04 23.68 0.55
C ALA A 640 55.71 22.58 1.58
N THR A 641 56.16 22.79 2.81
CA THR A 641 55.84 21.98 4.00
C THR A 641 55.65 22.93 5.19
N SER A 642 55.21 22.42 6.34
CA SER A 642 55.07 23.20 7.58
C SER A 642 56.37 23.86 8.08
N THR A 643 57.52 23.50 7.50
CA THR A 643 58.84 24.06 7.87
C THR A 643 59.60 24.64 6.67
N GLN A 644 59.02 24.63 5.47
CA GLN A 644 59.68 25.06 4.24
C GLN A 644 58.69 25.74 3.30
N LEU A 645 59.03 26.94 2.82
CA LEU A 645 58.28 27.57 1.73
C LEU A 645 58.64 26.93 0.38
N GLY A 646 57.65 26.75 -0.49
CA GLY A 646 57.84 26.15 -1.82
C GLY A 646 58.47 27.13 -2.81
N GLY A 647 57.61 27.95 -3.43
CA GLY A 647 58.00 28.90 -4.47
C GLY A 647 58.00 28.32 -5.89
N GLY A 648 58.97 28.76 -6.70
CA GLY A 648 59.28 28.24 -8.02
C GLY A 648 58.63 29.01 -9.18
N SER A 649 58.87 28.53 -10.39
CA SER A 649 58.23 29.06 -11.60
C SER A 649 56.88 28.39 -11.82
N GLY A 650 55.87 29.15 -12.24
CA GLY A 650 54.52 28.62 -12.49
C GLY A 650 53.55 29.69 -12.97
N THR A 651 52.28 29.31 -13.13
CA THR A 651 51.22 30.20 -13.63
C THR A 651 50.34 30.70 -12.50
N TRP A 652 50.14 32.02 -12.39
CA TRP A 652 49.16 32.61 -11.49
C TRP A 652 47.92 32.97 -12.29
N SER A 653 46.84 32.21 -12.10
CA SER A 653 45.51 32.55 -12.60
C SER A 653 44.48 32.40 -11.48
N ASN A 654 43.24 32.79 -11.74
CA ASN A 654 42.12 32.59 -10.80
C ASN A 654 41.75 31.11 -10.60
N THR A 655 42.27 30.22 -11.44
CA THR A 655 41.91 28.80 -11.48
C THR A 655 43.10 27.86 -11.24
N ASN A 656 44.33 28.33 -11.42
CA ASN A 656 45.52 27.47 -11.29
C ASN A 656 45.89 27.23 -9.82
N ALA A 657 46.11 25.96 -9.47
CA ALA A 657 46.54 25.55 -8.14
C ALA A 657 48.03 25.82 -7.92
N ALA A 658 48.36 26.96 -7.32
CA ALA A 658 49.74 27.38 -7.07
C ALA A 658 49.89 28.14 -5.74
N TRP A 659 48.84 28.22 -4.93
CA TRP A 659 48.80 28.94 -3.66
C TRP A 659 48.49 27.99 -2.53
N THR A 660 49.21 28.13 -1.43
CA THR A 660 49.13 27.26 -0.27
C THR A 660 48.97 28.09 1.01
N ASP A 661 48.51 27.46 2.09
CA ASP A 661 48.43 28.10 3.39
C ASP A 661 49.80 28.12 4.09
N ALA A 662 49.88 28.74 5.27
CA ALA A 662 51.12 28.88 6.01
C ALA A 662 51.79 27.53 6.40
N ASN A 663 50.99 26.46 6.46
CA ASN A 663 51.44 25.13 6.86
C ASN A 663 51.72 24.20 5.67
N ALA A 664 51.37 24.62 4.46
CA ALA A 664 51.36 23.83 3.25
C ALA A 664 50.43 22.60 3.27
N ASP A 665 49.32 22.70 4.00
CA ASP A 665 48.34 21.62 4.15
C ASP A 665 47.49 21.46 2.87
N VAL A 666 47.31 22.54 2.10
CA VAL A 666 46.47 22.59 0.88
C VAL A 666 47.14 23.43 -0.19
N THR A 667 47.10 23.01 -1.46
CA THR A 667 47.51 23.85 -2.60
C THR A 667 46.35 23.99 -3.59
N LEU A 668 45.81 25.20 -3.75
CA LEU A 668 44.73 25.56 -4.69
C LEU A 668 45.01 26.93 -5.34
N ALA A 669 44.03 27.49 -6.06
CA ALA A 669 44.09 28.88 -6.48
C ALA A 669 44.03 29.82 -5.27
N MET A 670 44.48 31.06 -5.43
CA MET A 670 44.57 32.04 -4.34
C MET A 670 43.20 32.26 -3.68
N GLN A 671 43.17 32.23 -2.35
CA GLN A 671 41.97 32.50 -1.55
C GLN A 671 42.36 33.31 -0.28
N PRO A 672 41.59 34.32 0.14
CA PRO A 672 40.52 34.95 -0.62
C PRO A 672 41.08 35.61 -1.90
N LEU A 673 40.21 35.85 -2.89
CA LEU A 673 40.55 36.62 -4.09
C LEU A 673 39.73 37.93 -4.11
N PRO A 674 40.36 39.12 -4.08
CA PRO A 674 41.80 39.34 -3.95
C PRO A 674 42.30 39.05 -2.53
N GLY A 675 43.51 38.51 -2.42
CA GLY A 675 44.21 38.31 -1.15
C GLY A 675 45.59 38.98 -1.18
N PHE A 676 46.39 38.82 -0.12
CA PHE A 676 47.74 39.38 -0.06
C PHE A 676 48.77 38.31 -0.48
N ALA A 677 49.40 38.44 -1.64
CA ALA A 677 50.23 37.38 -2.22
C ALA A 677 51.65 37.33 -1.63
N ILE A 678 52.12 36.17 -1.18
CA ILE A 678 53.44 35.97 -0.56
C ILE A 678 54.30 35.03 -1.40
N PHE A 679 55.38 35.56 -1.96
CA PHE A 679 56.39 34.84 -2.73
C PHE A 679 57.63 34.60 -1.88
N GLY A 680 57.83 33.38 -1.40
CA GLY A 680 59.01 32.97 -0.62
C GLY A 680 59.68 31.72 -1.20
N GLY A 681 60.61 31.11 -0.47
CA GLY A 681 61.25 29.86 -0.91
C GLY A 681 62.09 30.02 -2.18
N THR A 682 61.99 29.05 -3.10
CA THR A 682 62.77 29.02 -4.34
C THR A 682 62.29 30.11 -5.30
N PRO A 683 63.12 31.09 -5.71
CA PRO A 683 62.68 32.12 -6.66
C PRO A 683 62.41 31.54 -8.05
N GLY A 684 61.55 32.20 -8.82
CA GLY A 684 61.19 31.77 -10.17
C GLY A 684 60.41 32.80 -10.98
N THR A 685 59.99 32.39 -12.18
CA THR A 685 59.12 33.20 -13.04
C THR A 685 57.66 32.86 -12.78
N VAL A 686 56.87 33.84 -12.36
CA VAL A 686 55.43 33.73 -12.14
C VAL A 686 54.72 34.32 -13.35
N THR A 687 54.08 33.47 -14.15
CA THR A 687 53.35 33.90 -15.34
C THR A 687 51.90 34.17 -14.97
N VAL A 688 51.49 35.43 -14.92
CA VAL A 688 50.09 35.81 -14.73
C VAL A 688 49.31 35.46 -15.99
N ASP A 689 48.21 34.74 -15.83
CA ASP A 689 47.28 34.37 -16.90
C ASP A 689 45.87 34.85 -16.54
N ASP A 690 45.43 35.90 -17.23
CA ASP A 690 44.13 36.55 -17.05
C ASP A 690 43.05 36.03 -18.02
N SER A 691 43.31 34.93 -18.74
CA SER A 691 42.35 34.32 -19.67
C SER A 691 41.09 33.79 -18.99
N ALA A 692 41.19 33.40 -17.71
CA ALA A 692 40.09 32.95 -16.85
C ALA A 692 39.48 34.06 -15.97
N GLY A 693 39.76 35.33 -16.30
CA GLY A 693 39.31 36.51 -15.55
C GLY A 693 40.48 37.30 -14.97
N ALA A 694 40.20 38.53 -14.50
CA ALA A 694 41.23 39.41 -13.97
C ALA A 694 41.91 38.79 -12.74
N VAL A 695 43.23 38.69 -12.78
CA VAL A 695 44.02 38.29 -11.62
C VAL A 695 44.19 39.50 -10.71
N THR A 696 43.68 39.41 -9.49
CA THR A 696 43.62 40.53 -8.53
C THR A 696 44.37 40.21 -7.25
N THR A 697 44.95 41.24 -6.62
CA THR A 697 45.64 41.10 -5.33
C THR A 697 45.54 42.38 -4.49
N THR A 698 45.43 42.25 -3.17
CA THR A 698 45.41 43.40 -2.23
C THR A 698 46.82 43.91 -1.90
N GLY A 699 47.84 43.15 -2.28
CA GLY A 699 49.25 43.47 -2.04
C GLY A 699 50.13 42.25 -2.25
N MET A 700 51.45 42.46 -2.21
CA MET A 700 52.42 41.39 -2.43
C MET A 700 53.58 41.48 -1.44
N GLN A 701 54.18 40.34 -1.10
CA GLN A 701 55.47 40.27 -0.43
C GLN A 701 56.41 39.32 -1.15
N PHE A 702 57.61 39.79 -1.45
CA PHE A 702 58.72 38.99 -1.94
C PHE A 702 59.67 38.70 -0.78
N ALA A 703 59.43 37.58 -0.11
CA ALA A 703 60.22 37.04 0.99
C ALA A 703 61.43 36.21 0.52
N SER A 704 61.79 36.30 -0.76
CA SER A 704 62.99 35.73 -1.37
C SER A 704 63.42 36.60 -2.56
N SER A 705 64.72 36.67 -2.83
CA SER A 705 65.24 37.47 -3.94
C SER A 705 65.19 36.70 -5.27
N GLY A 706 64.83 37.38 -6.35
CA GLY A 706 64.95 36.87 -7.72
C GLY A 706 63.65 36.47 -8.40
N TYR A 707 62.49 36.74 -7.78
CA TYR A 707 61.20 36.55 -8.42
C TYR A 707 60.97 37.51 -9.59
N THR A 708 60.42 36.99 -10.69
CA THR A 708 59.99 37.79 -11.84
C THR A 708 58.54 37.45 -12.18
N LEU A 709 57.65 38.43 -12.09
CA LEU A 709 56.26 38.31 -12.51
C LEU A 709 56.16 38.81 -13.96
N THR A 710 55.52 38.05 -14.84
CA THR A 710 55.35 38.37 -16.27
C THR A 710 54.01 37.83 -16.78
N GLY A 711 53.63 38.09 -18.04
CA GLY A 711 52.37 37.63 -18.63
C GLY A 711 51.28 38.71 -18.69
N GLY A 712 50.04 38.31 -18.39
CA GLY A 712 48.81 39.12 -18.48
C GLY A 712 48.73 40.27 -17.48
N THR A 713 47.54 40.88 -17.37
CA THR A 713 47.31 42.03 -16.48
C THR A 713 47.17 41.58 -15.03
N LEU A 714 47.91 42.22 -14.12
CA LEU A 714 47.76 42.05 -12.68
C LEU A 714 47.07 43.28 -12.07
N THR A 715 45.90 43.09 -11.49
CA THR A 715 45.10 44.18 -10.91
C THR A 715 45.38 44.31 -9.42
N LEU A 716 45.83 45.49 -8.98
CA LEU A 716 46.07 45.81 -7.59
C LEU A 716 44.80 46.43 -6.99
N ASP A 717 44.18 45.75 -6.03
CA ASP A 717 42.93 46.18 -5.41
C ASP A 717 43.18 46.85 -4.04
N GLY A 718 42.76 48.10 -3.92
CA GLY A 718 42.99 48.92 -2.74
C GLY A 718 41.98 48.62 -1.65
N ASN A 719 42.37 47.83 -0.64
CA ASN A 719 41.50 47.47 0.48
C ASN A 719 41.02 48.72 1.23
N GLY A 720 39.72 49.05 1.11
CA GLY A 720 39.12 50.23 1.76
C GLY A 720 39.67 51.57 1.26
N GLY A 721 40.25 51.63 0.06
CA GLY A 721 40.84 52.84 -0.52
C GLY A 721 42.31 53.10 -0.15
N ALA A 722 42.95 52.22 0.62
CA ALA A 722 44.39 52.25 0.85
C ALA A 722 45.15 51.68 -0.36
N ALA A 723 46.34 52.21 -0.65
CA ALA A 723 47.18 51.70 -1.73
C ALA A 723 47.67 50.28 -1.41
N PRO A 724 47.60 49.34 -2.36
CA PRO A 724 48.19 48.01 -2.24
C PRO A 724 49.66 48.06 -1.87
N ILE A 725 50.06 47.29 -0.86
CA ILE A 725 51.44 47.26 -0.38
C ILE A 725 52.23 46.20 -1.13
N ILE A 726 53.40 46.57 -1.67
CA ILE A 726 54.39 45.63 -2.21
C ILE A 726 55.62 45.65 -1.30
N ARG A 727 55.88 44.55 -0.60
CA ARG A 727 57.09 44.33 0.21
C ARG A 727 58.15 43.59 -0.60
N VAL A 728 59.38 44.07 -0.61
CA VAL A 728 60.53 43.29 -1.08
C VAL A 728 61.50 43.18 0.08
N GLY A 729 61.54 42.01 0.69
CA GLY A 729 62.26 41.79 1.94
C GLY A 729 61.45 41.06 3.01
N ASP A 730 62.12 40.91 4.15
CA ASP A 730 61.63 40.27 5.39
C ASP A 730 61.53 41.28 6.56
N GLY A 731 61.58 42.58 6.26
CA GLY A 731 61.60 43.66 7.26
C GLY A 731 62.96 43.89 7.93
N ASN A 732 64.00 43.11 7.62
CA ASN A 732 65.36 43.31 8.13
C ASN A 732 66.24 44.05 7.11
N SER A 733 67.18 44.88 7.57
CA SER A 733 68.16 45.53 6.69
C SER A 733 69.03 44.55 5.90
N ALA A 734 69.15 43.30 6.35
CA ALA A 734 69.81 42.21 5.63
C ALA A 734 69.17 41.91 4.26
N SER A 735 67.86 42.15 4.09
CA SER A 735 67.16 41.95 2.81
C SER A 735 67.28 43.14 1.84
N ALA A 736 68.11 44.15 2.14
CA ALA A 736 68.31 45.31 1.26
C ALA A 736 68.84 44.96 -0.15
N SER A 737 69.53 43.82 -0.29
CA SER A 737 70.02 43.33 -1.58
C SER A 737 68.99 42.53 -2.38
N TRP A 738 67.81 42.26 -1.81
CA TRP A 738 66.79 41.45 -2.48
C TRP A 738 66.13 42.24 -3.61
N THR A 739 65.83 41.55 -4.70
CA THR A 739 65.19 42.12 -5.87
C THR A 739 63.96 41.31 -6.27
N ALA A 740 62.88 41.99 -6.64
CA ALA A 740 61.74 41.40 -7.32
C ALA A 740 61.39 42.23 -8.54
N THR A 741 61.03 41.56 -9.63
CA THR A 741 60.66 42.20 -10.90
C THR A 741 59.19 41.96 -11.19
N ILE A 742 58.45 43.00 -11.55
CA ILE A 742 57.10 42.89 -12.10
C ILE A 742 57.11 43.48 -13.51
N ASP A 743 56.99 42.60 -14.49
CA ASP A 743 56.94 42.91 -15.93
C ASP A 743 55.51 42.77 -16.49
N ASN A 744 54.49 42.68 -15.64
CA ASN A 744 53.07 42.68 -16.03
C ASN A 744 52.54 44.10 -16.28
N VAL A 745 51.41 44.21 -16.99
CA VAL A 745 50.59 45.44 -16.90
C VAL A 745 49.97 45.50 -15.50
N LEU A 746 50.21 46.58 -14.76
CA LEU A 746 49.59 46.80 -13.45
C LEU A 746 48.33 47.65 -13.61
N ALA A 747 47.17 47.07 -13.29
CA ALA A 747 45.87 47.74 -13.30
C ALA A 747 45.41 48.07 -11.86
N GLY A 748 44.35 48.88 -11.74
CA GLY A 748 43.81 49.35 -10.46
C GLY A 748 43.98 50.87 -10.26
N SER A 749 43.09 51.48 -9.49
CA SER A 749 43.06 52.94 -9.28
C SER A 749 43.73 53.40 -7.97
N ALA A 750 44.06 52.48 -7.08
CA ALA A 750 44.58 52.79 -5.74
C ALA A 750 46.10 53.06 -5.71
N GLY A 751 46.81 52.89 -6.83
CA GLY A 751 48.27 53.01 -6.90
C GLY A 751 49.00 51.81 -6.28
N LEU A 752 50.22 52.02 -5.79
CA LEU A 752 50.99 51.03 -5.02
C LEU A 752 51.91 51.73 -4.02
N ASP A 753 52.11 51.12 -2.85
CA ASP A 753 53.09 51.54 -1.86
C ASP A 753 54.19 50.47 -1.73
N LYS A 754 55.43 50.84 -2.06
CA LYS A 754 56.60 49.97 -1.89
C LYS A 754 57.17 50.13 -0.48
N THR A 755 57.22 49.03 0.28
CA THR A 755 57.77 48.97 1.65
C THR A 755 58.89 47.92 1.76
N ASP A 756 59.58 47.88 2.91
CA ASP A 756 60.82 47.11 3.16
C ASP A 756 62.07 47.55 2.39
N TYR A 757 63.23 47.02 2.81
CA TYR A 757 64.57 47.46 2.41
C TYR A 757 64.98 47.05 0.99
N GLY A 758 64.39 45.99 0.42
CA GLY A 758 64.76 45.47 -0.90
C GLY A 758 64.26 46.33 -2.06
N THR A 759 64.66 45.98 -3.29
CA THR A 759 64.36 46.75 -4.51
C THR A 759 63.25 46.11 -5.33
N LEU A 760 62.20 46.88 -5.65
CA LEU A 760 61.19 46.51 -6.64
C LEU A 760 61.57 47.08 -8.01
N ILE A 761 61.61 46.22 -9.03
CA ILE A 761 61.87 46.57 -10.42
C ILE A 761 60.54 46.47 -11.18
N LEU A 762 60.19 47.53 -11.91
CA LEU A 762 59.02 47.56 -12.77
C LEU A 762 59.46 47.55 -14.24
N GLY A 763 58.97 46.56 -14.98
CA GLY A 763 59.31 46.30 -16.38
C GLY A 763 58.74 47.29 -17.38
N ALA A 764 59.20 47.20 -18.62
CA ALA A 764 58.76 48.07 -19.72
C ALA A 764 57.25 47.96 -20.04
N ALA A 765 56.59 46.88 -19.62
CA ALA A 765 55.16 46.64 -19.84
C ALA A 765 54.25 47.16 -18.71
N THR A 766 54.76 47.97 -17.76
CA THR A 766 53.98 48.49 -16.60
C THR A 766 53.50 49.97 -16.77
N PRO A 767 52.46 50.29 -17.55
CA PRO A 767 51.84 51.62 -17.48
C PRO A 767 51.04 51.76 -16.17
N ILE A 768 51.49 52.60 -15.24
CA ILE A 768 50.79 52.90 -13.98
C ILE A 768 49.75 54.01 -14.23
N ALA A 769 48.46 53.74 -14.00
CA ALA A 769 47.41 54.77 -13.99
C ALA A 769 47.55 55.70 -12.77
N ALA A 770 47.42 57.01 -12.98
CA ALA A 770 47.88 58.07 -12.08
C ALA A 770 47.07 58.27 -10.77
N ALA A 771 47.70 58.06 -9.60
CA ALA A 771 47.35 58.60 -8.26
C ALA A 771 48.56 58.44 -7.27
N PRO A 772 48.59 59.09 -6.08
CA PRO A 772 49.84 59.57 -5.44
C PRO A 772 50.74 58.47 -4.86
N ARG A 773 52.05 58.67 -5.01
CA ARG A 773 53.12 57.78 -4.55
C ARG A 773 53.60 58.21 -3.16
N SER A 774 53.65 57.31 -2.18
CA SER A 774 54.50 57.48 -0.99
C SER A 774 55.71 56.56 -1.12
N VAL A 775 56.91 57.11 -1.32
CA VAL A 775 58.13 56.31 -1.61
C VAL A 775 59.18 56.58 -0.55
N ALA A 776 59.35 55.64 0.38
CA ALA A 776 60.59 55.48 1.11
C ALA A 776 61.38 54.33 0.44
N ALA A 777 62.44 54.70 -0.30
CA ALA A 777 63.42 53.83 -0.98
C ALA A 777 62.98 53.10 -2.29
N CYS A 778 63.25 53.79 -3.41
CA CYS A 778 63.82 53.29 -4.68
C CYS A 778 63.05 52.23 -5.51
N CYS A 779 62.08 52.66 -6.32
CA CYS A 779 61.72 51.95 -7.55
C CYS A 779 62.73 52.34 -8.67
N ARG A 780 63.29 51.38 -9.42
CA ARG A 780 64.02 51.64 -10.67
C ARG A 780 63.17 51.24 -11.87
N SER A 781 62.92 52.18 -12.78
CA SER A 781 62.41 51.87 -14.12
C SER A 781 63.57 51.44 -15.02
N ALA A 782 63.40 50.39 -15.82
CA ALA A 782 64.43 49.89 -16.74
C ALA A 782 64.83 50.88 -17.86
N ALA A 783 64.11 52.00 -18.02
CA ALA A 783 64.45 53.06 -18.96
C ALA A 783 65.25 54.19 -18.26
N THR A 784 66.57 54.20 -18.51
CA THR A 784 67.60 55.26 -18.27
C THR A 784 68.32 55.32 -16.90
N PRO A 785 69.66 55.54 -16.86
CA PRO A 785 70.44 55.60 -15.62
C PRO A 785 70.70 57.02 -15.11
N ALA A 786 70.87 57.11 -13.78
CA ALA A 786 71.48 58.16 -12.97
C ALA A 786 70.61 59.35 -12.56
N TRP A 787 70.35 59.47 -11.25
CA TRP A 787 70.44 60.76 -10.53
C TRP A 787 71.11 60.56 -9.16
N ALA A 788 72.08 61.42 -8.89
CA ALA A 788 72.90 61.46 -7.68
C ALA A 788 72.20 62.18 -6.51
N ARG A 789 72.67 61.88 -5.29
CA ARG A 789 72.29 62.52 -4.02
C ARG A 789 72.68 64.01 -3.96
N SER A 790 71.91 64.83 -3.23
CA SER A 790 72.45 65.79 -2.25
C SER A 790 71.45 66.11 -1.14
N ALA A 791 71.95 66.33 0.07
CA ALA A 791 71.22 66.54 1.32
C ALA A 791 70.84 68.01 1.60
N ALA A 792 70.01 68.17 2.66
CA ALA A 792 69.83 69.29 3.59
C ALA A 792 68.44 69.97 3.56
N GLY A 793 67.83 70.03 4.75
CA GLY A 793 66.54 70.62 5.07
C GLY A 793 65.89 69.87 6.23
#